data_AF-A0A438MRD7-F1
#
_entry.id   AF-A0A438MRD7-F1
#
_cell.length_a   1.000
_cell.length_b   1.000
_cell.length_c   1.000
_cell.angle_alpha   90.00
_cell.angle_beta   90.00
_cell.angle_gamma   90.00
#
_symmetry.space_group_name_H-M   'P 1'
#
loop_
_entity.id
_entity.type
_entity.pdbx_description
1 polymer ?
#
loop_
_entity_poly.entity_id
_entity_poly.type
_entity_poly.pdbx_seq_one_letter_code
_entity_poly.pdbx_strand_id
1 'polypeptide(L)'
;MLSIQKVLIANRGEIAVRCIKACKAVGVTSISIYSEADSNSLHVKLADQAVLLRGQNVDGYLNTDDILDICRTHHVDAVIPGYGFLSENTDFAKQVTDAGMIFVGPSPDSISEMGLKHRARELAISLDVPVVPGTELLTTVDDALAAGERLGFPVMLKATGGGGGMGLQVCHNAEDVSGAFARVQSRGASLFKNAAVFMEKYYQFSRHIEVQVFGNGDVVAHFGERECSIQRRHQKVVEECPSPFVVAHPGLRERLTQCATRYAGAIKYKSAGTVEFLVDDITGDFFFLEMNTRLQVEHGITELCYGVDLVAMMLRQADCEKAGLGGLPSKELLDLQKPGPDGAAIEVRVYAEVPHRDFAPSPGLLQSVEWPVGDGVRVDTWVQTGQTIAPFYDPLIAKVMTKGVSRKEAALKMAKTLGEDTVLDGPMTNLSFLHAVVLSEPFLKGETLTSFLDTKFTFKPTVMDVLVPGAYTTVQDYPARIGQGHGIPRSGPMDDVSARIANMIVGNDEGVELLEITLSGPELAFSTSAVFAVCGASAPVTVDNETRPLWSRQVVKAGQTLKIGSIQENRGCRTYLAIKGGFPKVALQFGSKSTTVNLSYGGIQGRQLRRGDSIALSTESEAWAIEAVEYKLPPSLIPDYCISEVYVMRGPHDSDELMTLADRKMLYSNQWKIGHNSNRTGVRLVGPAPQWARKDAGEAGAHPSNRFDYGYPCPGGLNWGGDSSILFGVDGPSLGGLITSSTVVAADLWRLGQLRPGGTVRLRTTTYTGARELQHRVDDFLARIKTAVGGIVGPPTALSPLNLELPIEEDEPILKTVHAEGDLRPQVVYRQGGDTFLLVEFGLQRADVLVVARIRQLVEKLEALKDWNLSLGPNINSITIEYDPKVVSQGDLVGRVHELETSIEATIDVRLPVRVFRLPAVIDHPALNECIERYSGTVRNKAVYLPDNLEYLAKNNGLSSRREVFDMMLNTKFLCAAVGFYIGTPILFPLSPTYIMGQKYNPTRVATPGGTIGMGGSLFAMYPKEAPGGYMLVARTLELWDTYGSKPGFTPSKPWLFEPFDIITYYEVSVEEYSKLESEYFAGKYQYQIQDDVFDLKEAYATFQAARTDPKVVEYRQRQAKGIAEQGEIERGLYDEWTNDLKLREQEEAERLKSLLAESTIAVDSPMDANVWKVEVSEGDVLKEGQLVAILEAMKMEINVYAPPEVDGATVRAIAKKPGSTVAPGDYIVVASK
;
A
#
# COMPACT_ATOMS: atom_id res chain seq x y z
N MET A 1 -24.55 22.41 33.39
CA MET A 1 -23.62 22.31 32.25
C MET A 1 -22.22 22.20 32.82
N LEU A 2 -21.31 21.45 32.19
CA LEU A 2 -19.90 21.45 32.55
C LEU A 2 -19.30 22.85 32.37
N SER A 3 -18.31 23.21 33.17
CA SER A 3 -17.55 24.46 33.01
C SER A 3 -16.55 24.37 31.85
N ILE A 4 -16.04 23.17 31.56
CA ILE A 4 -15.26 22.87 30.35
C ILE A 4 -16.21 22.53 29.20
N GLN A 5 -16.04 23.17 28.05
CA GLN A 5 -16.80 22.90 26.82
C GLN A 5 -15.90 22.35 25.69
N LYS A 6 -14.66 22.84 25.59
CA LYS A 6 -13.69 22.41 24.56
C LYS A 6 -12.38 21.93 25.16
N VAL A 7 -11.94 20.76 24.73
CA VAL A 7 -10.69 20.14 25.16
C VAL A 7 -9.78 19.92 23.96
N LEU A 8 -8.56 20.44 24.03
CA LEU A 8 -7.51 20.11 23.07
C LEU A 8 -6.71 18.91 23.56
N ILE A 9 -6.56 17.90 22.70
CA ILE A 9 -5.70 16.75 22.95
C ILE A 9 -4.31 17.09 22.39
N ALA A 10 -3.35 17.36 23.28
CA ALA A 10 -1.95 17.65 22.91
C ALA A 10 -1.15 16.35 22.73
N ASN A 11 -1.66 15.44 21.89
CA ASN A 11 -1.06 14.14 21.63
C ASN A 11 -1.58 13.53 20.31
N ARG A 12 -1.07 12.36 19.95
CA ARG A 12 -1.43 11.57 18.78
C ARG A 12 -1.78 10.13 19.16
N GLY A 13 -1.94 9.27 18.15
CA GLY A 13 -1.98 7.82 18.36
C GLY A 13 -3.17 7.34 19.20
N GLU A 14 -2.98 6.21 19.87
CA GLU A 14 -4.00 5.50 20.65
C GLU A 14 -4.49 6.33 21.85
N ILE A 15 -3.59 7.07 22.51
CA ILE A 15 -3.99 7.89 23.65
C ILE A 15 -4.88 9.05 23.23
N ALA A 16 -4.61 9.66 22.07
CA ALA A 16 -5.50 10.68 21.55
C ALA A 16 -6.90 10.13 21.26
N VAL A 17 -7.01 8.95 20.64
CA VAL A 17 -8.30 8.26 20.44
C VAL A 17 -9.00 7.98 21.77
N ARG A 18 -8.27 7.51 22.78
CA ARG A 18 -8.81 7.25 24.13
C ARG A 18 -9.33 8.52 24.80
N CYS A 19 -8.61 9.64 24.68
CA CYS A 19 -9.03 10.95 25.19
C CYS A 19 -10.26 11.49 24.45
N ILE A 20 -10.33 11.35 23.13
CA ILE A 20 -11.51 11.73 22.33
C ILE A 20 -12.75 10.93 22.76
N LYS A 21 -12.61 9.61 22.97
CA LYS A 21 -13.70 8.77 23.48
C LYS A 21 -14.18 9.22 24.87
N ALA A 22 -13.25 9.58 25.76
CA ALA A 22 -13.61 10.15 27.07
C ALA A 22 -14.34 11.49 26.95
N CYS A 23 -13.84 12.40 26.10
CA CYS A 23 -14.47 13.70 25.83
C CYS A 23 -15.91 13.52 25.38
N LYS A 24 -16.13 12.61 24.42
CA LYS A 24 -17.48 12.26 23.94
C LYS A 24 -18.36 11.69 25.04
N ALA A 25 -17.83 10.82 25.90
CA ALA A 25 -18.59 10.22 27.00
C ALA A 25 -19.03 11.24 28.06
N VAL A 26 -18.20 12.25 28.35
CA VAL A 26 -18.55 13.33 29.30
C VAL A 26 -19.27 14.51 28.64
N GLY A 27 -19.39 14.53 27.31
CA GLY A 27 -20.14 15.54 26.55
C GLY A 27 -19.39 16.85 26.30
N VAL A 28 -18.07 16.80 26.10
CA VAL A 28 -17.24 17.97 25.72
C VAL A 28 -16.71 17.82 24.29
N THR A 29 -16.54 18.94 23.59
CA THR A 29 -16.00 18.99 22.23
C THR A 29 -14.49 18.73 22.23
N SER A 30 -14.06 17.79 21.41
CA SER A 30 -12.66 17.39 21.24
C SER A 30 -11.99 18.08 20.06
N ILE A 31 -10.77 18.59 20.28
CA ILE A 31 -9.92 19.17 19.24
C ILE A 31 -8.62 18.36 19.18
N SER A 32 -8.39 17.70 18.04
CA SER A 32 -7.15 16.98 17.77
C SER A 32 -6.15 17.85 17.02
N ILE A 33 -4.86 17.70 17.31
CA ILE A 33 -3.77 18.25 16.49
C ILE A 33 -3.11 17.11 15.71
N TYR A 34 -2.56 17.38 14.52
CA TYR A 34 -1.89 16.35 13.73
C TYR A 34 -0.78 16.88 12.84
N SER A 35 0.20 16.04 12.52
CA SER A 35 1.16 16.24 11.43
C SER A 35 0.61 15.69 10.10
N GLU A 36 1.20 16.05 8.97
CA GLU A 36 0.83 15.49 7.66
C GLU A 36 0.88 13.94 7.63
N ALA A 37 1.89 13.33 8.26
CA ALA A 37 2.03 11.87 8.38
C ALA A 37 0.90 11.20 9.18
N ASP A 38 0.18 11.97 10.00
CA ASP A 38 -0.94 11.52 10.83
C ASP A 38 -2.32 11.90 10.27
N SER A 39 -2.38 12.52 9.10
CA SER A 39 -3.62 13.04 8.49
C SER A 39 -4.73 11.99 8.36
N ASN A 40 -4.40 10.73 8.08
CA ASN A 40 -5.36 9.63 7.96
C ASN A 40 -5.56 8.81 9.26
N SER A 41 -5.01 9.27 10.39
CA SER A 41 -5.09 8.57 11.67
C SER A 41 -6.48 8.66 12.33
N LEU A 42 -6.86 7.65 13.12
CA LEU A 42 -8.17 7.63 13.78
C LEU A 42 -8.44 8.84 14.68
N HIS A 43 -7.44 9.39 15.38
CA HIS A 43 -7.67 10.57 16.22
C HIS A 43 -8.09 11.81 15.42
N VAL A 44 -7.63 11.96 14.17
CA VAL A 44 -8.05 13.05 13.26
C VAL A 44 -9.49 12.87 12.80
N LYS A 45 -9.86 11.62 12.47
CA LYS A 45 -11.20 11.25 12.00
C LYS A 45 -12.26 11.29 13.09
N LEU A 46 -11.91 10.88 14.31
CA LEU A 46 -12.86 10.74 15.42
C LEU A 46 -13.10 12.04 16.20
N ALA A 47 -12.17 13.00 16.14
CA ALA A 47 -12.33 14.28 16.83
C ALA A 47 -13.37 15.18 16.16
N ASP A 48 -14.06 15.99 16.96
CA ASP A 48 -15.04 16.97 16.46
C ASP A 48 -14.37 18.03 15.58
N GLN A 49 -13.14 18.41 15.92
CA GLN A 49 -12.27 19.29 15.12
C GLN A 49 -10.86 18.71 15.05
N ALA A 50 -10.16 18.95 13.94
CA ALA A 50 -8.75 18.60 13.83
C ALA A 50 -7.97 19.73 13.13
N VAL A 51 -6.75 19.99 13.59
CA VAL A 51 -5.91 21.10 13.11
C VAL A 51 -4.50 20.59 12.75
N LEU A 52 -4.05 20.91 11.54
CA LEU A 52 -2.70 20.60 11.07
C LEU A 52 -1.67 21.49 11.79
N LEU A 53 -0.59 20.88 12.27
CA LEU A 53 0.53 21.56 12.93
C LEU A 53 1.47 22.21 11.90
N ARG A 54 2.10 23.34 12.27
CA ARG A 54 3.07 24.05 11.42
C ARG A 54 4.41 23.32 11.30
N GLY A 55 4.73 22.41 12.23
CA GLY A 55 5.99 21.63 12.26
C GLY A 55 5.87 20.25 11.59
N GLN A 56 6.99 19.72 11.11
CA GLN A 56 7.03 18.37 10.53
C GLN A 56 7.15 17.31 11.61
N ASN A 57 6.42 16.21 11.42
CA ASN A 57 6.53 15.00 12.22
C ASN A 57 6.52 15.26 13.75
N VAL A 58 7.56 14.79 14.46
CA VAL A 58 7.71 14.92 15.93
C VAL A 58 7.79 16.38 16.36
N ASP A 59 8.47 17.23 15.58
CA ASP A 59 8.70 18.64 15.94
C ASP A 59 7.39 19.41 16.03
N GLY A 60 6.39 19.04 15.24
CA GLY A 60 5.04 19.62 15.34
C GLY A 60 4.41 19.42 16.71
N TYR A 61 4.48 18.20 17.28
CA TYR A 61 3.87 17.88 18.58
C TYR A 61 4.65 18.42 19.78
N LEU A 62 5.88 18.90 19.57
CA LEU A 62 6.71 19.56 20.59
C LEU A 62 6.66 21.09 20.48
N ASN A 63 5.96 21.64 19.48
CA ASN A 63 5.87 23.08 19.26
C ASN A 63 4.80 23.71 20.16
N THR A 64 5.21 24.10 21.36
CA THR A 64 4.35 24.75 22.35
C THR A 64 3.65 26.01 21.82
N ASP A 65 4.36 26.88 21.09
CA ASP A 65 3.81 28.14 20.61
C ASP A 65 2.65 27.91 19.64
N ASP A 66 2.83 26.95 18.72
CA ASP A 66 1.80 26.58 17.75
C ASP A 66 0.57 25.97 18.45
N ILE A 67 0.79 25.06 19.41
CA ILE A 67 -0.31 24.46 20.18
C ILE A 67 -1.09 25.53 20.96
N LEU A 68 -0.42 26.50 21.58
CA LEU A 68 -1.07 27.60 22.30
C LEU A 68 -1.80 28.56 21.34
N ASP A 69 -1.27 28.82 20.15
CA ASP A 69 -1.96 29.60 19.11
C ASP A 69 -3.25 28.92 18.65
N ILE A 70 -3.21 27.60 18.44
CA ILE A 70 -4.40 26.79 18.14
C ILE A 70 -5.40 26.89 19.28
N CYS A 71 -4.95 26.75 20.52
CA CYS A 71 -5.82 26.87 21.70
C CYS A 71 -6.55 28.21 21.75
N ARG A 72 -5.84 29.33 21.51
CA ARG A 72 -6.41 30.69 21.49
C ARG A 72 -7.43 30.84 20.36
N THR A 73 -7.07 30.38 19.16
CA THR A 73 -7.91 30.49 17.95
C THR A 73 -9.22 29.72 18.09
N HIS A 74 -9.19 28.54 18.74
CA HIS A 74 -10.35 27.68 18.89
C HIS A 74 -11.11 27.87 20.22
N HIS A 75 -10.66 28.78 21.09
CA HIS A 75 -11.21 29.03 22.42
C HIS A 75 -11.26 27.76 23.29
N VAL A 76 -10.11 27.11 23.45
CA VAL A 76 -9.95 25.90 24.27
C VAL A 76 -10.07 26.22 25.76
N ASP A 77 -10.77 25.37 26.52
CA ASP A 77 -10.91 25.53 27.98
C ASP A 77 -9.86 24.75 28.76
N ALA A 78 -9.47 23.58 28.24
CA ALA A 78 -8.53 22.67 28.88
C ALA A 78 -7.68 21.90 27.85
N VAL A 79 -6.44 21.59 28.21
CA VAL A 79 -5.49 20.84 27.39
C VAL A 79 -5.17 19.53 28.09
N ILE A 80 -5.48 18.40 27.43
CA ILE A 80 -5.13 17.06 27.92
C ILE A 80 -3.91 16.53 27.16
N PRO A 81 -2.77 16.29 27.85
CA PRO A 81 -1.53 15.95 27.17
C PRO A 81 -1.32 14.45 26.97
N GLY A 82 -2.16 13.58 27.55
CA GLY A 82 -1.95 12.13 27.51
C GLY A 82 -0.64 11.72 28.19
N TYR A 83 0.23 11.00 27.46
CA TYR A 83 1.57 10.60 27.88
C TYR A 83 2.61 10.77 26.76
N GLY A 84 3.88 10.89 27.13
CA GLY A 84 4.93 11.33 26.19
C GLY A 84 4.78 12.80 25.81
N PHE A 85 5.55 13.27 24.82
CA PHE A 85 5.54 14.66 24.36
C PHE A 85 5.62 15.68 25.52
N LEU A 86 4.61 16.53 25.66
CA LEU A 86 4.57 17.63 26.63
C LEU A 86 3.88 17.26 27.96
N SER A 87 3.55 15.99 28.18
CA SER A 87 2.79 15.54 29.37
C SER A 87 3.49 15.74 30.72
N GLU A 88 4.82 15.68 30.75
CA GLU A 88 5.65 15.95 31.94
C GLU A 88 6.51 17.20 31.74
N ASN A 89 6.12 18.09 30.82
CA ASN A 89 6.82 19.34 30.58
C ASN A 89 6.27 20.45 31.51
N THR A 90 7.08 20.83 32.50
CA THR A 90 6.72 21.86 33.50
C THR A 90 6.40 23.21 32.85
N ASP A 91 7.22 23.65 31.88
CA ASP A 91 7.04 24.94 31.21
C ASP A 91 5.74 24.97 30.40
N PHE A 92 5.43 23.88 29.71
CA PHE A 92 4.18 23.76 28.96
C PHE A 92 2.95 23.82 29.88
N ALA A 93 2.93 23.03 30.96
CA ALA A 93 1.83 23.02 31.92
C ALA A 93 1.61 24.42 32.54
N LYS A 94 2.71 25.13 32.82
CA LYS A 94 2.67 26.52 33.29
C LYS A 94 2.10 27.46 32.23
N GLN A 95 2.57 27.40 31.00
CA GLN A 95 2.09 28.27 29.91
C GLN A 95 0.62 28.04 29.58
N VAL A 96 0.12 26.81 29.65
CA VAL A 96 -1.32 26.50 29.54
C VAL A 96 -2.11 27.20 30.65
N THR A 97 -1.62 27.11 31.89
CA THR A 97 -2.26 27.73 33.06
C THR A 97 -2.23 29.26 32.99
N ASP A 98 -1.08 29.84 32.62
CA ASP A 98 -0.89 31.28 32.45
C ASP A 98 -1.77 31.85 31.32
N ALA A 99 -2.12 31.02 30.32
CA ALA A 99 -3.06 31.36 29.27
C ALA A 99 -4.56 31.24 29.67
N GLY A 100 -4.86 30.94 30.94
CA GLY A 100 -6.22 30.86 31.49
C GLY A 100 -6.96 29.55 31.20
N MET A 101 -6.24 28.54 30.71
CA MET A 101 -6.75 27.19 30.45
C MET A 101 -6.38 26.22 31.57
N ILE A 102 -7.08 25.09 31.66
CA ILE A 102 -6.73 24.03 32.61
C ILE A 102 -5.79 23.02 31.95
N PHE A 103 -4.63 22.78 32.56
CA PHE A 103 -3.80 21.63 32.23
C PHE A 103 -4.40 20.38 32.90
N VAL A 104 -4.88 19.43 32.09
CA VAL A 104 -5.55 18.21 32.57
C VAL A 104 -4.49 17.20 33.05
N GLY A 105 -3.92 17.46 34.22
CA GLY A 105 -2.80 16.74 34.81
C GLY A 105 -2.43 17.29 36.19
N PRO A 106 -1.27 16.90 36.76
CA PRO A 106 -0.80 17.47 38.01
C PRO A 106 -0.40 18.95 37.89
N SER A 107 -0.11 19.58 39.03
CA SER A 107 0.36 20.97 39.03
C SER A 107 1.78 21.08 38.43
N PRO A 108 2.15 22.22 37.80
CA PRO A 108 3.52 22.44 37.33
C PRO A 108 4.58 22.22 38.43
N ASP A 109 4.27 22.61 39.66
CA ASP A 109 5.15 22.39 40.81
C ASP A 109 5.36 20.90 41.10
N SER A 110 4.29 20.09 41.07
CA SER A 110 4.39 18.63 41.24
C SER A 110 5.21 17.98 40.13
N ILE A 111 5.06 18.43 38.88
CA ILE A 111 5.86 17.94 37.73
C ILE A 111 7.34 18.28 37.96
N SER A 112 7.63 19.52 38.34
CA SER A 112 9.00 19.98 38.59
C SER A 112 9.67 19.24 39.76
N GLU A 113 8.94 19.02 40.86
CA GLU A 113 9.48 18.33 42.03
C GLU A 113 9.86 16.88 41.71
N MET A 114 9.04 16.18 40.91
CA MET A 114 9.28 14.78 40.56
C MET A 114 10.25 14.61 39.39
N GLY A 115 10.39 15.60 38.50
CA GLY A 115 11.37 15.58 37.41
C GLY A 115 12.83 15.59 37.89
N LEU A 116 13.08 16.01 39.13
CA LEU A 116 14.40 16.02 39.76
C LEU A 116 14.62 14.78 40.63
N LYS A 117 15.31 13.76 40.09
CA LYS A 117 15.53 12.45 40.75
C LYS A 117 16.04 12.53 42.20
N HIS A 118 16.93 13.47 42.50
CA HIS A 118 17.46 13.65 43.86
C HIS A 118 16.40 14.20 44.83
N ARG A 119 15.54 15.13 44.38
CA ARG A 119 14.44 15.68 45.19
C ARG A 119 13.35 14.65 45.45
N ALA A 120 12.96 13.89 44.43
CA ALA A 120 12.01 12.79 44.59
C ALA A 120 12.52 11.76 45.61
N ARG A 121 13.82 11.44 45.57
CA ARG A 121 14.46 10.54 46.54
C ARG A 121 14.56 11.12 47.95
N GLU A 122 14.97 12.37 48.11
CA GLU A 122 15.02 13.07 49.40
C GLU A 122 13.64 13.07 50.07
N LEU A 123 12.60 13.36 49.28
CA LEU A 123 11.22 13.33 49.74
C LEU A 123 10.82 11.92 50.18
N ALA A 124 11.11 10.89 49.38
CA ALA A 124 10.83 9.51 49.73
C ALA A 124 11.45 9.13 51.09
N ILE A 125 12.73 9.45 51.30
CA ILE A 125 13.42 9.19 52.57
C ILE A 125 12.75 9.96 53.73
N SER A 126 12.37 11.23 53.52
CA SER A 126 11.72 12.03 54.56
C SER A 126 10.35 11.52 54.99
N LEU A 127 9.69 10.74 54.13
CA LEU A 127 8.37 10.15 54.35
C LEU A 127 8.43 8.68 54.80
N ASP A 128 9.63 8.18 55.12
CA ASP A 128 9.87 6.79 55.48
C ASP A 128 9.41 5.81 54.37
N VAL A 129 9.55 6.26 53.11
CA VAL A 129 9.34 5.42 51.93
C VAL A 129 10.64 4.67 51.65
N PRO A 130 10.62 3.32 51.59
CA PRO A 130 11.82 2.54 51.30
C PRO A 130 12.44 2.95 49.96
N VAL A 131 13.74 3.25 49.94
CA VAL A 131 14.52 3.52 48.71
C VAL A 131 15.63 2.48 48.57
N VAL A 132 16.10 2.24 47.34
CA VAL A 132 17.18 1.27 47.09
C VAL A 132 18.42 1.67 47.91
N PRO A 133 18.98 0.77 48.75
CA PRO A 133 20.19 1.08 49.50
C PRO A 133 21.32 1.50 48.55
N GLY A 134 21.91 2.66 48.80
CA GLY A 134 22.90 3.23 47.91
C GLY A 134 23.84 4.20 48.60
N THR A 135 24.71 4.83 47.82
CA THR A 135 25.69 5.79 48.31
C THR A 135 25.33 7.21 47.90
N GLU A 136 25.97 8.17 48.58
CA GLU A 136 26.20 9.48 47.99
C GLU A 136 27.16 9.38 46.78
N LEU A 137 27.55 10.52 46.21
CA LEU A 137 28.49 10.57 45.11
C LEU A 137 29.85 9.99 45.52
N LEU A 138 30.36 9.08 44.70
CA LEU A 138 31.64 8.42 44.86
C LEU A 138 32.70 9.18 44.08
N THR A 139 33.77 9.60 44.77
CA THR A 139 34.85 10.41 44.19
C THR A 139 36.03 9.59 43.70
N THR A 140 36.29 8.43 44.32
CA THR A 140 37.42 7.56 43.98
C THR A 140 36.97 6.11 43.81
N VAL A 141 37.81 5.30 43.15
CA VAL A 141 37.59 3.85 43.02
C VAL A 141 37.63 3.16 44.38
N ASP A 142 38.47 3.63 45.32
CA ASP A 142 38.55 3.09 46.67
C ASP A 142 37.25 3.34 47.47
N ASP A 143 36.65 4.53 47.32
CA ASP A 143 35.33 4.83 47.89
C ASP A 143 34.26 3.87 47.34
N ALA A 144 34.33 3.55 46.04
CA ALA A 144 33.42 2.62 45.39
C ALA A 144 33.62 1.17 45.86
N LEU A 145 34.86 0.75 46.12
CA LEU A 145 35.17 -0.58 46.64
C LEU A 145 34.64 -0.74 48.08
N ALA A 146 34.92 0.23 48.95
CA ALA A 146 34.41 0.24 50.33
C ALA A 146 32.87 0.28 50.36
N ALA A 147 32.26 1.04 49.45
CA ALA A 147 30.82 1.05 49.27
C ALA A 147 30.25 -0.31 48.83
N GLY A 148 30.93 -0.98 47.89
CA GLY A 148 30.54 -2.30 47.39
C GLY A 148 30.55 -3.37 48.48
N GLU A 149 31.57 -3.37 49.35
CA GLU A 149 31.63 -4.26 50.52
C GLU A 149 30.51 -3.97 51.52
N ARG A 150 30.23 -2.69 51.79
CA ARG A 150 29.17 -2.26 52.72
C ARG A 150 27.77 -2.62 52.23
N LEU A 151 27.47 -2.40 50.95
CA LEU A 151 26.18 -2.72 50.32
C LEU A 151 26.05 -4.24 50.06
N GLY A 152 27.18 -4.94 49.95
CA GLY A 152 27.27 -6.32 49.54
C GLY A 152 27.03 -6.50 48.04
N PHE A 153 27.78 -7.38 47.40
CA PHE A 153 27.63 -7.68 45.97
C PHE A 153 26.38 -8.54 45.68
N PRO A 154 25.82 -8.50 44.45
CA PRO A 154 26.16 -7.57 43.37
C PRO A 154 25.66 -6.14 43.64
N VAL A 155 26.34 -5.16 43.05
CA VAL A 155 26.01 -3.72 43.11
C VAL A 155 25.95 -3.13 41.70
N MET A 156 25.31 -1.97 41.56
CA MET A 156 25.21 -1.25 40.30
C MET A 156 25.87 0.12 40.43
N LEU A 157 26.90 0.37 39.63
CA LEU A 157 27.49 1.70 39.45
C LEU A 157 26.65 2.49 38.45
N LYS A 158 26.31 3.74 38.78
CA LYS A 158 25.45 4.61 37.98
C LYS A 158 26.06 6.01 37.85
N ALA A 159 25.98 6.61 36.67
CA ALA A 159 26.24 8.04 36.48
C ALA A 159 25.01 8.88 36.92
N THR A 160 25.25 10.03 37.54
CA THR A 160 24.20 10.88 38.15
C THR A 160 23.21 11.46 37.13
N GLY A 161 23.61 11.56 35.85
CA GLY A 161 22.74 12.00 34.75
C GLY A 161 22.10 10.86 33.94
N GLY A 162 22.32 9.59 34.32
CA GLY A 162 21.87 8.43 33.54
C GLY A 162 20.36 8.21 33.58
N GLY A 163 19.74 8.07 32.39
CA GLY A 163 18.37 7.61 32.16
C GLY A 163 18.34 6.46 31.15
N GLY A 164 17.35 5.59 31.23
CA GLY A 164 17.10 4.55 30.20
C GLY A 164 18.17 3.47 30.05
N GLY A 165 18.91 3.12 31.11
CA GLY A 165 19.94 2.08 31.05
C GLY A 165 21.32 2.53 30.54
N MET A 166 21.47 3.78 30.14
CA MET A 166 22.74 4.34 29.65
C MET A 166 23.60 4.88 30.79
N GLY A 167 24.86 4.45 30.86
CA GLY A 167 25.80 4.89 31.91
C GLY A 167 25.65 4.16 33.25
N LEU A 168 25.23 2.90 33.23
CA LEU A 168 25.22 2.01 34.39
C LEU A 168 25.93 0.68 34.11
N GLN A 169 26.49 0.07 35.15
CA GLN A 169 27.21 -1.21 35.06
C GLN A 169 26.93 -2.04 36.32
N VAL A 170 26.50 -3.29 36.13
CA VAL A 170 26.43 -4.27 37.22
C VAL A 170 27.83 -4.77 37.53
N CYS A 171 28.17 -4.80 38.81
CA CYS A 171 29.42 -5.30 39.34
C CYS A 171 29.12 -6.43 40.32
N HIS A 172 29.58 -7.64 40.01
CA HIS A 172 29.34 -8.83 40.82
C HIS A 172 30.38 -9.01 41.93
N ASN A 173 31.50 -8.29 41.85
CA ASN A 173 32.60 -8.34 42.81
C ASN A 173 33.43 -7.05 42.79
N ALA A 174 34.47 -6.99 43.61
CA ALA A 174 35.39 -5.84 43.72
C ALA A 174 36.21 -5.57 42.43
N GLU A 175 36.58 -6.62 41.68
CA GLU A 175 37.33 -6.46 40.42
C GLU A 175 36.47 -5.77 39.36
N ASP A 176 35.18 -6.14 39.26
CA ASP A 176 34.22 -5.49 38.36
C ASP A 176 34.08 -4.00 38.69
N VAL A 177 33.98 -3.63 39.97
CA VAL A 177 33.90 -2.23 40.42
C VAL A 177 35.14 -1.46 39.98
N SER A 178 36.34 -2.03 40.21
CA SER A 178 37.61 -1.42 39.84
C SER A 178 37.71 -1.18 38.33
N GLY A 179 37.31 -2.17 37.51
CA GLY A 179 37.32 -2.05 36.07
C GLY A 179 36.21 -1.14 35.50
N ALA A 180 35.09 -1.01 36.20
CA ALA A 180 33.92 -0.28 35.74
C ALA A 180 33.93 1.21 36.09
N PHE A 181 34.52 1.61 37.22
CA PHE A 181 34.40 2.97 37.75
C PHE A 181 34.81 4.05 36.73
N ALA A 182 36.00 3.93 36.13
CA ALA A 182 36.49 4.86 35.11
C ALA A 182 35.63 4.85 33.83
N ARG A 183 35.08 3.69 33.44
CA ARG A 183 34.20 3.56 32.26
C ARG A 183 32.86 4.24 32.47
N VAL A 184 32.26 4.06 33.65
CA VAL A 184 30.98 4.68 34.02
C VAL A 184 31.15 6.21 34.15
N GLN A 185 32.24 6.66 34.77
CA GLN A 185 32.60 8.07 34.85
C GLN A 185 32.80 8.72 33.48
N SER A 186 33.56 8.05 32.59
CA SER A 186 33.79 8.51 31.20
C SER A 186 32.49 8.57 30.40
N ARG A 187 31.64 7.54 30.50
CA ARG A 187 30.29 7.54 29.87
C ARG A 187 29.40 8.64 30.43
N GLY A 188 29.44 8.91 31.74
CA GLY A 188 28.70 9.99 32.36
C GLY A 188 29.10 11.37 31.80
N ALA A 189 30.40 11.60 31.69
CA ALA A 189 30.95 12.84 31.14
C ALA A 189 30.57 13.04 29.67
N SER A 190 30.66 11.99 28.84
CA SER A 190 30.38 12.10 27.40
C SER A 190 28.88 12.19 27.09
N LEU A 191 28.05 11.41 27.77
CA LEU A 191 26.62 11.30 27.47
C LEU A 191 25.77 12.35 28.21
N PHE A 192 26.15 12.71 29.44
CA PHE A 192 25.31 13.53 30.33
C PHE A 192 26.01 14.80 30.80
N LYS A 193 27.20 15.12 30.26
CA LYS A 193 28.06 16.24 30.69
C LYS A 193 28.29 16.25 32.21
N ASN A 194 28.21 15.09 32.86
CA ASN A 194 28.32 14.93 34.31
C ASN A 194 29.08 13.64 34.66
N ALA A 195 30.27 13.79 35.24
CA ALA A 195 31.16 12.69 35.59
C ALA A 195 30.89 12.08 36.98
N ALA A 196 29.87 12.54 37.71
CA ALA A 196 29.58 12.06 39.05
C ALA A 196 28.97 10.65 39.02
N VAL A 197 29.54 9.74 39.82
CA VAL A 197 29.15 8.33 39.92
C VAL A 197 28.60 8.05 41.32
N PHE A 198 27.58 7.21 41.44
CA PHE A 198 27.09 6.67 42.71
C PHE A 198 26.84 5.17 42.57
N MET A 199 26.65 4.47 43.69
CA MET A 199 26.43 3.03 43.71
C MET A 199 25.13 2.69 44.43
N GLU A 200 24.41 1.70 43.91
CA GLU A 200 23.22 1.13 44.54
C GLU A 200 23.34 -0.38 44.66
N LYS A 201 22.64 -0.96 45.63
CA LYS A 201 22.45 -2.40 45.71
C LYS A 201 21.75 -2.88 44.43
N TYR A 202 22.25 -3.96 43.84
CA TYR A 202 21.62 -4.57 42.68
C TYR A 202 20.76 -5.75 43.09
N TYR A 203 19.45 -5.67 42.80
CA TYR A 203 18.50 -6.75 43.01
C TYR A 203 18.32 -7.52 41.70
N GLN A 204 19.03 -8.65 41.60
CA GLN A 204 19.06 -9.49 40.40
C GLN A 204 17.70 -10.12 40.06
N PHE A 205 16.94 -10.52 41.08
CA PHE A 205 15.61 -11.10 40.94
C PHE A 205 14.57 -10.05 41.29
N SER A 206 14.48 -9.01 40.46
CA SER A 206 13.58 -7.89 40.70
C SER A 206 12.33 -7.95 39.83
N ARG A 207 11.25 -7.46 40.41
CA ARG A 207 9.99 -7.14 39.76
C ARG A 207 9.81 -5.63 39.70
N HIS A 208 9.04 -5.19 38.72
CA HIS A 208 8.57 -3.82 38.60
C HIS A 208 7.06 -3.82 38.92
N ILE A 209 6.71 -3.34 40.12
CA ILE A 209 5.32 -3.23 40.56
C ILE A 209 5.04 -1.75 40.82
N GLU A 210 3.92 -1.27 40.30
CA GLU A 210 3.56 0.14 40.38
C GLU A 210 2.14 0.32 40.92
N VAL A 211 1.85 1.45 41.57
CA VAL A 211 0.54 1.74 42.16
C VAL A 211 -0.10 2.93 41.46
N GLN A 212 -1.31 2.72 40.94
CA GLN A 212 -2.12 3.81 40.41
C GLN A 212 -2.64 4.69 41.55
N VAL A 213 -2.38 5.98 41.48
CA VAL A 213 -2.97 6.98 42.37
C VAL A 213 -3.78 8.01 41.59
N PHE A 214 -4.77 8.61 42.27
CA PHE A 214 -5.48 9.77 41.78
C PHE A 214 -5.67 10.75 42.93
N GLY A 215 -5.24 11.99 42.74
CA GLY A 215 -5.39 13.04 43.74
C GLY A 215 -6.32 14.15 43.29
N ASN A 216 -6.88 14.90 44.24
CA ASN A 216 -7.62 16.13 43.96
C ASN A 216 -6.90 17.40 44.47
N GLY A 217 -5.66 17.26 44.94
CA GLY A 217 -4.88 18.34 45.58
C GLY A 217 -5.03 18.42 47.11
N ASP A 218 -5.97 17.68 47.70
CA ASP A 218 -6.23 17.60 49.14
C ASP A 218 -6.03 16.18 49.68
N VAL A 219 -6.70 15.20 49.06
CA VAL A 219 -6.59 13.77 49.35
C VAL A 219 -6.16 12.98 48.12
N VAL A 220 -5.62 11.78 48.34
CA VAL A 220 -5.19 10.86 47.29
C VAL A 220 -5.83 9.49 47.52
N ALA A 221 -6.47 8.95 46.47
CA ALA A 221 -6.98 7.58 46.41
C ALA A 221 -6.04 6.68 45.58
N HIS A 222 -6.07 5.37 45.83
CA HIS A 222 -5.36 4.39 45.00
C HIS A 222 -6.33 3.46 44.24
N PHE A 223 -5.92 3.01 43.06
CA PHE A 223 -6.63 2.02 42.25
C PHE A 223 -5.79 0.76 42.05
N GLY A 224 -5.11 0.36 43.11
CA GLY A 224 -4.35 -0.90 43.19
C GLY A 224 -3.02 -0.86 42.47
N GLU A 225 -2.37 -2.02 42.46
CA GLU A 225 -1.09 -2.24 41.84
C GLU A 225 -1.19 -2.91 40.45
N ARG A 226 -0.19 -2.65 39.62
CA ARG A 226 0.07 -3.36 38.36
C ARG A 226 1.45 -4.01 38.40
N GLU A 227 1.55 -5.19 37.80
CA GLU A 227 2.82 -5.87 37.52
C GLU A 227 3.28 -5.50 36.11
N CYS A 228 4.45 -4.89 36.01
CA CYS A 228 5.02 -4.38 34.77
C CYS A 228 6.41 -4.97 34.48
N SER A 229 6.72 -6.14 35.07
CA SER A 229 8.05 -6.74 34.98
C SER A 229 8.44 -7.25 33.60
N ILE A 230 7.51 -7.63 32.73
CA ILE A 230 7.88 -8.14 31.40
C ILE A 230 8.27 -6.95 30.52
N GLN A 231 9.58 -6.74 30.44
CA GLN A 231 10.20 -5.61 29.76
C GLN A 231 11.28 -6.07 28.79
N ARG A 232 11.46 -5.32 27.70
CA ARG A 232 12.56 -5.45 26.76
C ARG A 232 13.44 -4.21 26.82
N ARG A 233 14.70 -4.34 27.22
CA ARG A 233 15.62 -3.18 27.38
C ARG A 233 14.96 -2.03 28.17
N HIS A 234 14.27 -2.37 29.27
CA HIS A 234 13.49 -1.46 30.12
C HIS A 234 12.23 -0.84 29.49
N GLN A 235 11.77 -1.34 28.34
CA GLN A 235 10.48 -0.96 27.75
C GLN A 235 9.43 -2.02 28.10
N LYS A 236 8.31 -1.61 28.71
CA LYS A 236 7.23 -2.51 29.12
C LYS A 236 6.52 -3.10 27.89
N VAL A 237 6.19 -4.40 27.94
CA VAL A 237 5.61 -5.17 26.82
C VAL A 237 4.31 -5.87 27.22
N VAL A 238 4.28 -6.44 28.42
CA VAL A 238 3.11 -7.12 29.01
C VAL A 238 2.95 -6.65 30.45
N GLU A 239 1.74 -6.24 30.78
CA GLU A 239 1.36 -5.74 32.10
C GLU A 239 0.13 -6.48 32.61
N GLU A 240 -0.01 -6.62 33.93
CA GLU A 240 -1.19 -7.27 34.51
C GLU A 240 -1.63 -6.65 35.83
N CYS A 241 -2.94 -6.71 36.09
CA CYS A 241 -3.59 -6.22 37.30
C CYS A 241 -4.57 -7.29 37.80
N PRO A 242 -4.48 -7.74 39.06
CA PRO A 242 -3.43 -7.44 40.04
C PRO A 242 -2.08 -8.11 39.72
N SER A 243 -1.03 -7.75 40.45
CA SER A 243 0.24 -8.48 40.39
C SER A 243 0.09 -9.89 40.96
N PRO A 244 0.56 -10.95 40.26
CA PRO A 244 0.49 -12.32 40.75
C PRO A 244 1.40 -12.51 41.97
N PHE A 245 2.51 -11.77 42.03
CA PHE A 245 3.41 -11.76 43.18
C PHE A 245 2.72 -11.13 44.38
N VAL A 246 2.07 -9.97 44.22
CA VAL A 246 1.36 -9.31 45.33
C VAL A 246 0.19 -10.15 45.84
N VAL A 247 -0.54 -10.83 44.95
CA VAL A 247 -1.60 -11.77 45.35
C VAL A 247 -1.06 -12.94 46.18
N ALA A 248 0.15 -13.42 45.88
CA ALA A 248 0.80 -14.50 46.62
C ALA A 248 1.42 -14.06 47.96
N HIS A 249 1.52 -12.75 48.23
CA HIS A 249 2.17 -12.19 49.42
C HIS A 249 1.19 -11.32 50.24
N PRO A 250 0.44 -11.91 51.19
CA PRO A 250 -0.50 -11.19 52.03
C PRO A 250 0.12 -9.98 52.74
N GLY A 251 -0.58 -8.84 52.75
CA GLY A 251 -0.10 -7.59 53.36
C GLY A 251 0.78 -6.73 52.46
N LEU A 252 1.31 -7.26 51.34
CA LEU A 252 2.17 -6.48 50.45
C LEU A 252 1.39 -5.36 49.73
N ARG A 253 0.15 -5.64 49.28
CA ARG A 253 -0.71 -4.65 48.61
C ARG A 253 -0.97 -3.44 49.51
N GLU A 254 -1.34 -3.69 50.77
CA GLU A 254 -1.63 -2.62 51.73
C GLU A 254 -0.38 -1.76 51.97
N ARG A 255 0.80 -2.37 52.12
CA ARG A 255 2.06 -1.63 52.29
C ARG A 255 2.39 -0.77 51.07
N LEU A 256 2.29 -1.32 49.86
CA LEU A 256 2.56 -0.60 48.60
C LEU A 256 1.60 0.58 48.41
N THR A 257 0.30 0.35 48.61
CA THR A 257 -0.74 1.37 48.39
C THR A 257 -0.73 2.48 49.44
N GLN A 258 -0.48 2.15 50.72
CA GLN A 258 -0.27 3.16 51.77
C GLN A 258 0.99 3.99 51.54
N CYS A 259 2.06 3.35 51.04
CA CYS A 259 3.28 4.04 50.66
C CYS A 259 3.01 5.04 49.53
N ALA A 260 2.38 4.60 48.44
CA ALA A 260 2.09 5.42 47.27
C ALA A 260 1.16 6.61 47.59
N THR A 261 0.08 6.38 48.35
CA THR A 261 -0.87 7.44 48.73
C THR A 261 -0.25 8.48 49.67
N ARG A 262 0.57 8.04 50.64
CA ARG A 262 1.32 8.96 51.52
C ARG A 262 2.35 9.79 50.75
N TYR A 263 3.08 9.17 49.83
CA TYR A 263 4.06 9.86 48.99
C TYR A 263 3.39 10.93 48.13
N ALA A 264 2.34 10.56 47.38
CA ALA A 264 1.60 11.50 46.53
C ALA A 264 0.85 12.58 47.34
N GLY A 265 0.35 12.25 48.53
CA GLY A 265 -0.30 13.21 49.42
C GLY A 265 0.64 14.32 49.92
N ALA A 266 1.92 14.00 50.16
CA ALA A 266 2.91 14.97 50.63
C ALA A 266 3.18 16.11 49.62
N ILE A 267 3.06 15.84 48.32
CA ILE A 267 3.21 16.83 47.24
C ILE A 267 1.87 17.42 46.77
N LYS A 268 0.78 17.18 47.53
CA LYS A 268 -0.58 17.62 47.19
C LYS A 268 -0.95 17.24 45.75
N TYR A 269 -0.66 16.00 45.38
CA TYR A 269 -0.81 15.55 44.01
C TYR A 269 -2.26 15.70 43.53
N LYS A 270 -2.43 16.01 42.25
CA LYS A 270 -3.74 16.13 41.60
C LYS A 270 -3.78 15.39 40.26
N SER A 271 -4.96 14.96 39.84
CA SER A 271 -5.18 14.12 38.66
C SER A 271 -4.56 12.72 38.78
N ALA A 272 -4.36 12.02 37.67
CA ALA A 272 -3.78 10.67 37.64
C ALA A 272 -2.25 10.69 37.75
N GLY A 273 -1.68 9.73 38.47
CA GLY A 273 -0.23 9.51 38.56
C GLY A 273 0.09 8.09 39.02
N THR A 274 1.34 7.68 38.91
CA THR A 274 1.77 6.34 39.30
C THR A 274 3.04 6.39 40.12
N VAL A 275 3.08 5.65 41.23
CA VAL A 275 4.29 5.43 42.03
C VAL A 275 4.86 4.06 41.70
N GLU A 276 6.08 4.01 41.17
CA GLU A 276 6.74 2.78 40.73
C GLU A 276 7.70 2.23 41.80
N PHE A 277 7.72 0.91 41.95
CA PHE A 277 8.56 0.20 42.91
C PHE A 277 9.35 -0.93 42.25
N LEU A 278 10.61 -1.06 42.66
CA LEU A 278 11.40 -2.27 42.50
C LEU A 278 11.05 -3.21 43.64
N VAL A 279 10.59 -4.43 43.36
CA VAL A 279 10.27 -5.42 44.39
C VAL A 279 11.23 -6.60 44.24
N ASP A 280 11.91 -6.96 45.32
CA ASP A 280 12.76 -8.14 45.36
C ASP A 280 11.90 -9.41 45.44
N ASP A 281 12.03 -10.28 44.44
CA ASP A 281 11.25 -11.51 44.31
C ASP A 281 11.55 -12.51 45.44
N ILE A 282 12.74 -12.41 46.07
CA ILE A 282 13.15 -13.31 47.16
C ILE A 282 12.54 -12.90 48.50
N THR A 283 12.68 -11.64 48.87
CA THR A 283 12.30 -11.14 50.21
C THR A 283 10.90 -10.54 50.26
N GLY A 284 10.38 -10.05 49.13
CA GLY A 284 9.17 -9.22 49.10
C GLY A 284 9.39 -7.80 49.61
N ASP A 285 10.64 -7.38 49.81
CA ASP A 285 11.00 -5.99 50.07
C ASP A 285 10.80 -5.17 48.80
N PHE A 286 10.32 -3.93 48.96
CA PHE A 286 10.06 -3.03 47.85
C PHE A 286 10.79 -1.70 48.06
N PHE A 287 11.16 -1.05 46.96
CA PHE A 287 11.95 0.18 46.96
C PHE A 287 11.39 1.14 45.91
N PHE A 288 11.15 2.39 46.30
CA PHE A 288 10.71 3.46 45.41
C PHE A 288 11.71 3.67 44.27
N LEU A 289 11.18 3.71 43.05
CA LEU A 289 11.92 4.02 41.83
C LEU A 289 11.68 5.46 41.40
N GLU A 290 10.43 5.77 41.06
CA GLU A 290 10.01 7.08 40.60
C GLU A 290 8.49 7.25 40.75
N MET A 291 8.03 8.49 40.51
CA MET A 291 6.62 8.78 40.32
C MET A 291 6.43 9.39 38.94
N ASN A 292 5.66 8.75 38.07
CA ASN A 292 5.28 9.37 36.80
C ASN A 292 4.12 10.34 37.05
N THR A 293 4.32 11.59 36.64
CA THR A 293 3.41 12.71 36.89
C THR A 293 2.35 12.84 35.80
N ARG A 294 1.80 11.70 35.38
CA ARG A 294 0.86 11.59 34.25
C ARG A 294 0.12 10.26 34.28
N LEU A 295 -0.85 10.12 33.36
CA LEU A 295 -1.41 8.82 33.01
C LEU A 295 -0.33 7.94 32.35
N GLN A 296 -0.43 6.62 32.50
CA GLN A 296 0.44 5.66 31.84
C GLN A 296 -0.32 4.83 30.79
N VAL A 297 0.44 4.14 29.94
CA VAL A 297 -0.07 3.36 28.81
C VAL A 297 -1.01 2.26 29.33
N GLU A 298 -0.55 1.54 30.34
CA GLU A 298 -1.16 0.39 31.03
C GLU A 298 -2.33 0.73 31.97
N HIS A 299 -2.86 1.96 31.95
CA HIS A 299 -3.97 2.35 32.83
C HIS A 299 -5.25 1.53 32.60
N GLY A 300 -5.45 0.99 31.40
CA GLY A 300 -6.69 0.31 31.02
C GLY A 300 -6.96 -0.99 31.79
N ILE A 301 -5.93 -1.73 32.20
CA ILE A 301 -6.09 -2.91 33.06
C ILE A 301 -6.53 -2.54 34.48
N THR A 302 -6.12 -1.38 34.99
CA THR A 302 -6.65 -0.82 36.24
C THR A 302 -8.12 -0.44 36.07
N GLU A 303 -8.50 0.21 34.97
CA GLU A 303 -9.90 0.56 34.68
C GLU A 303 -10.80 -0.69 34.66
N LEU A 304 -10.33 -1.80 34.05
CA LEU A 304 -11.06 -3.07 33.98
C LEU A 304 -11.25 -3.74 35.35
N CYS A 305 -10.21 -3.74 36.20
CA CYS A 305 -10.25 -4.38 37.52
C CYS A 305 -10.94 -3.53 38.58
N TYR A 306 -10.84 -2.21 38.52
CA TYR A 306 -11.41 -1.31 39.52
C TYR A 306 -12.72 -0.65 39.08
N GLY A 307 -13.12 -0.80 37.81
CA GLY A 307 -14.39 -0.29 37.29
C GLY A 307 -14.46 1.24 37.35
N VAL A 308 -13.36 1.90 36.97
CA VAL A 308 -13.22 3.35 36.90
C VAL A 308 -12.82 3.77 35.48
N ASP A 309 -13.11 5.01 35.10
CA ASP A 309 -12.59 5.64 33.87
C ASP A 309 -11.65 6.77 34.30
N LEU A 310 -10.35 6.51 34.26
CA LEU A 310 -9.32 7.43 34.77
C LEU A 310 -9.28 8.70 33.93
N VAL A 311 -9.45 8.62 32.60
CA VAL A 311 -9.45 9.80 31.74
C VAL A 311 -10.67 10.68 31.99
N ALA A 312 -11.86 10.09 32.19
CA ALA A 312 -13.07 10.82 32.58
C ALA A 312 -12.91 11.47 33.96
N MET A 313 -12.26 10.79 34.91
CA MET A 313 -11.91 11.38 36.21
C MET A 313 -10.95 12.56 36.06
N MET A 314 -9.93 12.48 35.20
CA MET A 314 -9.02 13.59 34.91
C MET A 314 -9.78 14.80 34.34
N LEU A 315 -10.70 14.58 33.40
CA LEU A 315 -11.56 15.64 32.85
C LEU A 315 -12.49 16.24 33.92
N ARG A 316 -13.03 15.40 34.82
CA ARG A 316 -13.90 15.84 35.91
C ARG A 316 -13.14 16.66 36.96
N GLN A 317 -11.91 16.28 37.28
CA GLN A 317 -10.98 17.06 38.10
C GLN A 317 -10.78 18.45 37.46
N ALA A 318 -10.45 18.49 36.17
CA ALA A 318 -10.25 19.75 35.45
C ALA A 318 -11.52 20.62 35.40
N ASP A 319 -12.70 20.01 35.25
CA ASP A 319 -13.98 20.72 35.25
C ASP A 319 -14.26 21.40 36.60
N CYS A 320 -13.97 20.70 37.70
CA CYS A 320 -14.10 21.26 39.05
C CYS A 320 -13.08 22.39 39.30
N GLU A 321 -11.86 22.26 38.79
CA GLU A 321 -10.86 23.33 38.83
C GLU A 321 -11.33 24.57 38.06
N LYS A 322 -11.86 24.39 36.84
CA LYS A 322 -12.43 25.48 36.03
C LYS A 322 -13.61 26.15 36.72
N ALA A 323 -14.42 25.37 37.46
CA ALA A 323 -15.54 25.87 38.26
C ALA A 323 -15.12 26.59 39.55
N GLY A 324 -13.82 26.64 39.89
CA GLY A 324 -13.32 27.28 41.11
C GLY A 324 -13.46 26.42 42.38
N LEU A 325 -13.69 25.12 42.26
CA LEU A 325 -13.82 24.19 43.39
C LEU A 325 -12.48 23.63 43.88
N GLY A 326 -11.37 23.97 43.20
CA GLY A 326 -10.02 23.47 43.52
C GLY A 326 -9.73 22.04 43.05
N GLY A 327 -10.76 21.20 42.91
CA GLY A 327 -10.65 19.83 42.41
C GLY A 327 -11.93 19.02 42.63
N LEU A 328 -11.89 17.73 42.31
CA LEU A 328 -12.94 16.77 42.65
C LEU A 328 -13.21 16.79 44.17
N PRO A 329 -14.47 16.72 44.64
CA PRO A 329 -14.74 16.65 46.08
C PRO A 329 -14.05 15.45 46.75
N SER A 330 -13.36 15.67 47.86
CA SER A 330 -12.56 14.63 48.54
C SER A 330 -13.38 13.38 48.91
N LYS A 331 -14.65 13.56 49.30
CA LYS A 331 -15.55 12.43 49.56
C LYS A 331 -15.88 11.63 48.28
N GLU A 332 -16.15 12.33 47.17
CA GLU A 332 -16.45 11.69 45.88
C GLU A 332 -15.26 10.86 45.40
N LEU A 333 -14.04 11.38 45.52
CA LEU A 333 -12.82 10.66 45.15
C LEU A 333 -12.61 9.40 46.02
N LEU A 334 -12.78 9.51 47.34
CA LEU A 334 -12.59 8.38 48.26
C LEU A 334 -13.67 7.31 48.10
N ASP A 335 -14.92 7.68 47.77
CA ASP A 335 -16.02 6.75 47.53
C ASP A 335 -15.79 5.87 46.26
N LEU A 336 -14.91 6.30 45.34
CA LEU A 336 -14.51 5.51 44.17
C LEU A 336 -13.49 4.40 44.48
N GLN A 337 -12.81 4.47 45.63
CA GLN A 337 -11.77 3.51 46.00
C GLN A 337 -12.38 2.18 46.46
N LYS A 338 -12.03 1.09 45.79
CA LYS A 338 -12.48 -0.28 46.11
C LYS A 338 -11.50 -1.00 47.05
N PRO A 339 -11.97 -2.00 47.83
CA PRO A 339 -11.12 -2.76 48.75
C PRO A 339 -10.09 -3.64 48.01
N GLY A 340 -10.31 -3.95 46.74
CA GLY A 340 -9.41 -4.75 45.93
C GLY A 340 -9.89 -4.86 44.47
N PRO A 341 -9.12 -5.53 43.61
CA PRO A 341 -9.45 -5.72 42.21
C PRO A 341 -10.61 -6.70 42.03
N ASP A 342 -11.47 -6.45 41.04
CA ASP A 342 -12.47 -7.39 40.55
C ASP A 342 -11.91 -8.18 39.35
N GLY A 343 -11.66 -9.48 39.58
CA GLY A 343 -11.02 -10.36 38.60
C GLY A 343 -9.55 -10.01 38.34
N ALA A 344 -9.06 -10.42 37.17
CA ALA A 344 -7.71 -10.10 36.70
C ALA A 344 -7.76 -9.64 35.24
N ALA A 345 -6.91 -8.68 34.90
CA ALA A 345 -6.76 -8.16 33.56
C ALA A 345 -5.28 -8.15 33.13
N ILE A 346 -5.04 -8.44 31.86
CA ILE A 346 -3.72 -8.44 31.22
C ILE A 346 -3.75 -7.47 30.04
N GLU A 347 -2.72 -6.65 29.89
CA GLU A 347 -2.46 -5.82 28.72
C GLU A 347 -1.24 -6.37 27.98
N VAL A 348 -1.31 -6.34 26.64
CA VAL A 348 -0.14 -6.50 25.78
C VAL A 348 -0.06 -5.33 24.81
N ARG A 349 1.16 -4.91 24.49
CA ARG A 349 1.43 -3.82 23.55
C ARG A 349 1.79 -4.37 22.18
N VAL A 350 0.86 -4.27 21.24
CA VAL A 350 1.06 -4.69 19.85
C VAL A 350 1.85 -3.59 19.12
N TYR A 351 3.07 -3.90 18.72
CA TYR A 351 4.01 -3.00 18.06
C TYR A 351 4.27 -3.40 16.61
N ALA A 352 4.52 -2.40 15.77
CA ALA A 352 5.07 -2.55 14.43
C ALA A 352 6.59 -2.82 14.53
N GLU A 353 6.95 -3.99 15.06
CA GLU A 353 8.33 -4.42 15.30
C GLU A 353 8.52 -5.87 14.80
N VAL A 354 9.78 -6.23 14.50
CA VAL A 354 10.18 -7.58 14.07
C VAL A 354 10.94 -8.29 15.21
N PRO A 355 10.29 -9.11 16.06
CA PRO A 355 10.88 -9.61 17.30
C PRO A 355 12.19 -10.40 17.10
N HIS A 356 12.28 -11.23 16.07
CA HIS A 356 13.46 -12.06 15.79
C HIS A 356 14.63 -11.29 15.17
N ARG A 357 14.44 -10.01 14.84
CA ARG A 357 15.47 -9.09 14.33
C ARG A 357 15.67 -7.94 15.31
N ASP A 358 15.87 -8.29 16.58
CA ASP A 358 16.09 -7.36 17.69
C ASP A 358 14.99 -6.28 17.81
N PHE A 359 13.76 -6.63 17.43
CA PHE A 359 12.59 -5.74 17.44
C PHE A 359 12.81 -4.49 16.57
N ALA A 360 13.44 -4.65 15.41
CA ALA A 360 13.56 -3.58 14.43
C ALA A 360 12.18 -3.01 14.06
N PRO A 361 12.00 -1.68 13.98
CA PRO A 361 10.74 -1.07 13.55
C PRO A 361 10.32 -1.53 12.14
N SER A 362 9.01 -1.73 11.95
CA SER A 362 8.40 -2.19 10.70
C SER A 362 7.33 -1.18 10.25
N PRO A 363 7.70 -0.02 9.70
CA PRO A 363 6.74 0.91 9.12
C PRO A 363 6.12 0.30 7.85
N GLY A 364 4.90 0.69 7.51
CA GLY A 364 4.23 0.16 6.34
C GLY A 364 2.71 0.33 6.34
N LEU A 365 2.09 -0.06 5.24
CA LEU A 365 0.65 -0.03 5.02
C LEU A 365 -0.01 -1.23 5.68
N LEU A 366 -0.94 -0.98 6.59
CA LEU A 366 -1.84 -1.99 7.14
C LEU A 366 -2.94 -2.29 6.12
N GLN A 367 -2.85 -3.46 5.48
CA GLN A 367 -3.74 -3.87 4.39
C GLN A 367 -5.06 -4.46 4.90
N SER A 368 -5.05 -5.06 6.09
CA SER A 368 -6.26 -5.54 6.77
C SER A 368 -6.09 -5.41 8.28
N VAL A 369 -7.08 -4.81 8.94
CA VAL A 369 -7.11 -4.62 10.39
C VAL A 369 -8.51 -4.94 10.90
N GLU A 370 -8.63 -6.00 11.68
CA GLU A 370 -9.85 -6.34 12.42
C GLU A 370 -9.49 -6.64 13.86
N TRP A 371 -10.06 -5.86 14.78
CA TRP A 371 -9.89 -6.04 16.20
C TRP A 371 -11.12 -6.74 16.79
N PRO A 372 -10.94 -7.73 17.68
CA PRO A 372 -12.05 -8.44 18.28
C PRO A 372 -12.86 -7.56 19.23
N VAL A 373 -14.16 -7.81 19.28
CA VAL A 373 -15.10 -7.21 20.23
C VAL A 373 -15.76 -8.32 21.04
N GLY A 374 -15.68 -8.26 22.36
CA GLY A 374 -16.23 -9.32 23.21
C GLY A 374 -16.18 -9.00 24.70
N ASP A 375 -16.84 -9.83 25.49
CA ASP A 375 -16.89 -9.67 26.94
C ASP A 375 -15.50 -9.83 27.58
N GLY A 376 -15.08 -8.80 28.31
CA GLY A 376 -13.75 -8.70 28.88
C GLY A 376 -12.64 -8.60 27.84
N VAL A 377 -12.90 -8.12 26.62
CA VAL A 377 -11.86 -7.75 25.64
C VAL A 377 -11.96 -6.26 25.36
N ARG A 378 -10.84 -5.54 25.46
CA ARG A 378 -10.74 -4.12 25.13
C ARG A 378 -9.50 -3.89 24.27
N VAL A 379 -9.68 -3.18 23.17
CA VAL A 379 -8.58 -2.77 22.30
C VAL A 379 -8.56 -1.25 22.17
N ASP A 380 -7.50 -0.63 22.66
CA ASP A 380 -7.22 0.78 22.46
C ASP A 380 -6.23 0.92 21.29
N THR A 381 -6.67 1.48 20.16
CA THR A 381 -5.89 1.57 18.92
C THR A 381 -6.14 2.90 18.21
N TRP A 382 -5.23 3.26 17.30
CA TRP A 382 -5.35 4.40 16.40
C TRP A 382 -5.31 4.00 14.92
N VAL A 383 -5.24 2.70 14.64
CA VAL A 383 -5.10 2.16 13.28
C VAL A 383 -6.38 1.53 12.75
N GLN A 384 -6.52 1.52 11.44
CA GLN A 384 -7.55 0.80 10.69
C GLN A 384 -6.99 0.33 9.34
N THR A 385 -7.76 -0.49 8.62
CA THR A 385 -7.44 -0.89 7.25
C THR A 385 -7.15 0.32 6.36
N GLY A 386 -6.05 0.28 5.62
CA GLY A 386 -5.59 1.35 4.74
C GLY A 386 -4.72 2.42 5.41
N GLN A 387 -4.34 2.21 6.67
CA GLN A 387 -3.50 3.14 7.40
C GLN A 387 -2.02 2.80 7.28
N THR A 388 -1.19 3.82 7.06
CA THR A 388 0.27 3.66 7.01
C THR A 388 0.89 3.99 8.36
N ILE A 389 1.66 3.06 8.91
CA ILE A 389 2.51 3.28 10.08
C ILE A 389 3.77 4.00 9.60
N ALA A 390 3.92 5.26 10.00
CA ALA A 390 5.07 6.10 9.66
C ALA A 390 6.30 5.78 10.53
N PRO A 391 7.52 5.99 10.04
CA PRO A 391 8.75 5.70 10.79
C PRO A 391 9.15 6.81 11.77
N PHE A 392 8.35 7.87 11.91
CA PHE A 392 8.75 9.09 12.62
C PHE A 392 8.47 9.06 14.14
N TYR A 393 7.60 8.16 14.60
CA TYR A 393 7.08 8.15 15.97
C TYR A 393 7.36 6.82 16.66
N ASP A 394 6.64 6.59 17.77
CA ASP A 394 6.53 5.30 18.42
C ASP A 394 5.77 4.26 17.54
N PRO A 395 6.20 2.99 17.51
CA PRO A 395 5.60 1.95 16.67
C PRO A 395 4.37 1.25 17.27
N LEU A 396 3.78 1.74 18.37
CA LEU A 396 2.61 1.12 19.01
C LEU A 396 1.43 1.15 18.06
N ILE A 397 0.82 -0.01 17.80
CA ILE A 397 -0.36 -0.17 16.96
C ILE A 397 -1.61 -0.19 17.82
N ALA A 398 -1.58 -0.99 18.89
CA ALA A 398 -2.71 -1.17 19.78
C ALA A 398 -2.25 -1.68 21.15
N LYS A 399 -3.07 -1.37 22.16
CA LYS A 399 -3.05 -2.06 23.45
C LYS A 399 -4.21 -3.03 23.46
N VAL A 400 -3.91 -4.32 23.57
CA VAL A 400 -4.94 -5.36 23.69
C VAL A 400 -5.03 -5.76 25.14
N MET A 401 -6.22 -5.66 25.71
CA MET A 401 -6.50 -5.97 27.11
C MET A 401 -7.56 -7.05 27.22
N THR A 402 -7.35 -8.01 28.12
CA THR A 402 -8.36 -9.02 28.44
C THR A 402 -8.61 -9.07 29.94
N LYS A 403 -9.87 -9.24 30.35
CA LYS A 403 -10.33 -9.46 31.73
C LYS A 403 -10.98 -10.83 31.86
N GLY A 404 -10.69 -11.53 32.95
CA GLY A 404 -11.36 -12.77 33.37
C GLY A 404 -11.60 -12.78 34.88
N VAL A 405 -12.35 -13.77 35.37
CA VAL A 405 -12.55 -13.93 36.83
C VAL A 405 -11.27 -14.40 37.54
N SER A 406 -10.31 -14.92 36.77
CA SER A 406 -8.98 -15.30 37.24
C SER A 406 -7.90 -14.91 36.23
N ARG A 407 -6.66 -14.81 36.70
CA ARG A 407 -5.48 -14.55 35.84
C ARG A 407 -5.34 -15.58 34.72
N LYS A 408 -5.58 -16.86 35.02
CA LYS A 408 -5.52 -17.95 34.04
C LYS A 408 -6.55 -17.76 32.91
N GLU A 409 -7.77 -17.38 33.27
CA GLU A 409 -8.81 -17.09 32.28
C GLU A 409 -8.45 -15.87 31.43
N ALA A 410 -7.96 -14.78 32.04
CA ALA A 410 -7.51 -13.61 31.31
C ALA A 410 -6.38 -13.96 30.31
N ALA A 411 -5.41 -14.80 30.71
CA ALA A 411 -4.30 -15.24 29.87
C ALA A 411 -4.75 -16.12 28.69
N LEU A 412 -5.64 -17.09 28.94
CA LEU A 412 -6.21 -17.92 27.87
C LEU A 412 -7.06 -17.09 26.89
N LYS A 413 -7.84 -16.14 27.43
CA LYS A 413 -8.59 -15.19 26.61
C LYS A 413 -7.65 -14.31 25.78
N MET A 414 -6.53 -13.85 26.35
CA MET A 414 -5.50 -13.08 25.63
C MET A 414 -4.88 -13.89 24.50
N ALA A 415 -4.49 -15.14 24.77
CA ALA A 415 -3.92 -16.02 23.75
C ALA A 415 -4.89 -16.21 22.57
N LYS A 416 -6.17 -16.51 22.86
CA LYS A 416 -7.19 -16.61 21.81
C LYS A 416 -7.36 -15.30 21.03
N THR A 417 -7.44 -14.17 21.75
CA THR A 417 -7.60 -12.83 21.18
C THR A 417 -6.49 -12.51 20.19
N LEU A 418 -5.24 -12.81 20.53
CA LEU A 418 -4.07 -12.54 19.69
C LEU A 418 -3.91 -13.56 18.56
N GLY A 419 -4.10 -14.86 18.84
CA GLY A 419 -3.80 -15.94 17.90
C GLY A 419 -4.90 -16.20 16.87
N GLU A 420 -6.17 -16.04 17.26
CA GLU A 420 -7.33 -16.46 16.47
C GLU A 420 -8.22 -15.27 16.07
N ASP A 421 -8.51 -14.36 17.01
CA ASP A 421 -9.58 -13.37 16.84
C ASP A 421 -9.09 -12.01 16.27
N THR A 422 -7.77 -11.82 16.08
CA THR A 422 -7.19 -10.56 15.55
C THR A 422 -6.67 -10.73 14.11
N VAL A 423 -7.09 -9.85 13.21
CA VAL A 423 -6.52 -9.70 11.86
C VAL A 423 -5.67 -8.43 11.82
N LEU A 424 -4.39 -8.58 11.51
CA LEU A 424 -3.45 -7.46 11.43
C LEU A 424 -2.39 -7.78 10.37
N ASP A 425 -2.74 -7.49 9.12
CA ASP A 425 -1.95 -7.81 7.95
C ASP A 425 -1.34 -6.54 7.33
N GLY A 426 -0.07 -6.61 6.92
CA GLY A 426 0.68 -5.47 6.39
C GLY A 426 2.16 -5.55 6.80
N PRO A 427 2.72 -4.54 7.48
CA PRO A 427 4.04 -4.68 8.11
C PRO A 427 4.05 -5.76 9.19
N MET A 428 5.24 -6.24 9.51
CA MET A 428 5.42 -7.21 10.59
C MET A 428 5.12 -6.59 11.94
N THR A 429 4.58 -7.42 12.83
CA THR A 429 4.24 -7.00 14.20
C THR A 429 4.78 -8.01 15.21
N ASN A 430 4.81 -7.59 16.47
CA ASN A 430 5.17 -8.48 17.58
C ASN A 430 4.00 -9.37 18.04
N LEU A 431 2.87 -9.42 17.33
CA LEU A 431 1.65 -10.10 17.78
C LEU A 431 1.86 -11.61 18.03
N SER A 432 2.58 -12.31 17.14
CA SER A 432 2.90 -13.74 17.34
C SER A 432 3.87 -13.96 18.51
N PHE A 433 4.76 -13.00 18.77
CA PHE A 433 5.63 -13.01 19.94
C PHE A 433 4.83 -12.86 21.23
N LEU A 434 3.89 -11.90 21.29
CA LEU A 434 3.02 -11.68 22.45
C LEU A 434 2.16 -12.91 22.73
N HIS A 435 1.58 -13.51 21.68
CA HIS A 435 0.84 -14.77 21.77
C HIS A 435 1.67 -15.89 22.42
N ALA A 436 2.92 -16.05 21.98
CA ALA A 436 3.83 -17.04 22.55
C ALA A 436 4.23 -16.73 24.01
N VAL A 437 4.40 -15.45 24.38
CA VAL A 437 4.70 -15.03 25.75
C VAL A 437 3.57 -15.42 26.71
N VAL A 438 2.32 -15.08 26.39
CA VAL A 438 1.18 -15.31 27.29
C VAL A 438 0.79 -16.80 27.43
N LEU A 439 1.22 -17.63 26.49
CA LEU A 439 1.09 -19.09 26.56
C LEU A 439 2.27 -19.80 27.22
N SER A 440 3.38 -19.09 27.47
CA SER A 440 4.56 -19.70 28.06
C SER A 440 4.31 -20.17 29.50
N GLU A 441 4.87 -21.33 29.86
CA GLU A 441 4.72 -21.89 31.21
C GLU A 441 5.20 -20.93 32.31
N PRO A 442 6.36 -20.24 32.19
CA PRO A 442 6.81 -19.29 33.21
C PRO A 442 5.84 -18.11 33.38
N PHE A 443 5.25 -17.60 32.30
CA PHE A 443 4.22 -16.55 32.39
C PHE A 443 3.00 -17.08 33.15
N LEU A 444 2.46 -18.25 32.78
CA LEU A 444 1.27 -18.81 33.41
C LEU A 444 1.45 -19.09 34.92
N LYS A 445 2.68 -19.37 35.36
CA LYS A 445 3.04 -19.54 36.78
C LYS A 445 3.25 -18.22 37.55
N GLY A 446 3.33 -17.08 36.86
CA GLY A 446 3.62 -15.78 37.49
C GLY A 446 5.12 -15.54 37.77
N GLU A 447 6.01 -16.27 37.11
CA GLU A 447 7.47 -16.11 37.21
C GLU A 447 7.97 -14.92 36.36
N THR A 448 7.40 -13.74 36.60
CA THR A 448 7.59 -12.53 35.78
C THR A 448 8.64 -11.59 36.38
N LEU A 449 9.92 -11.89 36.15
CA LEU A 449 11.02 -10.99 36.53
C LEU A 449 11.29 -9.93 35.45
N THR A 450 11.98 -8.84 35.81
CA THR A 450 12.45 -7.83 34.85
C THR A 450 13.37 -8.38 33.74
N SER A 451 13.99 -9.54 33.99
CA SER A 451 14.83 -10.29 33.06
C SER A 451 14.09 -11.44 32.35
N PHE A 452 12.76 -11.50 32.42
CA PHE A 452 11.94 -12.60 31.91
C PHE A 452 12.24 -12.93 30.43
N LEU A 453 12.26 -11.91 29.56
CA LEU A 453 12.49 -12.10 28.14
C LEU A 453 13.91 -12.60 27.80
N ASP A 454 14.88 -12.34 28.67
CA ASP A 454 16.28 -12.74 28.49
C ASP A 454 16.58 -14.13 29.10
N THR A 455 15.83 -14.54 30.12
CA THR A 455 16.19 -15.70 30.96
C THR A 455 15.16 -16.82 31.02
N LYS A 456 13.89 -16.55 30.69
CA LYS A 456 12.76 -17.48 30.85
C LYS A 456 11.99 -17.76 29.57
N PHE A 457 12.27 -17.02 28.49
CA PHE A 457 11.52 -17.13 27.25
C PHE A 457 12.45 -17.19 26.03
N THR A 458 12.03 -17.92 24.99
CA THR A 458 12.72 -17.97 23.69
C THR A 458 11.67 -17.98 22.59
N PHE A 459 11.72 -16.98 21.73
CA PHE A 459 10.78 -16.87 20.62
C PHE A 459 11.26 -17.66 19.40
N LYS A 460 10.36 -18.44 18.79
CA LYS A 460 10.59 -19.13 17.52
C LYS A 460 9.64 -18.55 16.46
N PRO A 461 10.11 -17.69 15.56
CA PRO A 461 9.28 -17.16 14.49
C PRO A 461 8.98 -18.22 13.42
N THR A 462 7.84 -18.10 12.76
CA THR A 462 7.44 -18.92 11.60
C THR A 462 7.42 -18.06 10.34
N VAL A 463 8.59 -17.61 9.90
CA VAL A 463 8.75 -16.69 8.77
C VAL A 463 9.87 -17.11 7.83
N MET A 464 9.84 -16.57 6.61
CA MET A 464 11.02 -16.45 5.75
C MET A 464 11.39 -14.98 5.57
N ASP A 465 12.67 -14.66 5.75
CA ASP A 465 13.22 -13.31 5.62
C ASP A 465 13.85 -13.10 4.23
N VAL A 466 13.58 -11.95 3.62
CA VAL A 466 14.12 -11.59 2.31
C VAL A 466 15.50 -10.94 2.48
N LEU A 467 16.57 -11.70 2.18
CA LEU A 467 17.93 -11.19 2.18
C LEU A 467 18.22 -10.39 0.90
N VAL A 468 17.79 -10.93 -0.24
CA VAL A 468 17.85 -10.30 -1.56
C VAL A 468 16.49 -10.47 -2.22
N PRO A 469 15.85 -9.40 -2.75
CA PRO A 469 14.49 -9.49 -3.28
C PRO A 469 14.37 -10.08 -4.70
N GLY A 470 15.48 -10.20 -5.44
CA GLY A 470 15.46 -10.44 -6.88
C GLY A 470 15.14 -9.17 -7.68
N ALA A 471 15.13 -9.27 -9.01
CA ALA A 471 14.86 -8.11 -9.87
C ALA A 471 13.41 -7.62 -9.76
N TYR A 472 12.46 -8.54 -9.83
CA TYR A 472 11.03 -8.25 -9.68
C TYR A 472 10.28 -9.49 -9.19
N THR A 473 10.10 -9.57 -7.87
CA THR A 473 9.41 -10.68 -7.20
C THR A 473 8.12 -10.18 -6.56
N THR A 474 6.98 -10.82 -6.88
CA THR A 474 5.65 -10.41 -6.39
C THR A 474 4.82 -11.61 -5.93
N VAL A 475 3.91 -11.40 -4.98
CA VAL A 475 2.92 -12.42 -4.61
C VAL A 475 1.82 -12.46 -5.67
N GLN A 476 1.52 -13.66 -6.18
CA GLN A 476 0.47 -13.89 -7.17
C GLN A 476 -0.33 -15.15 -6.81
N ASP A 477 -1.63 -15.12 -7.09
CA ASP A 477 -2.57 -16.23 -6.92
C ASP A 477 -3.37 -16.47 -8.21
N TYR A 478 -4.11 -17.58 -8.29
CA TYR A 478 -4.90 -17.95 -9.47
C TYR A 478 -6.33 -18.31 -9.02
N PRO A 479 -7.39 -17.86 -9.72
CA PRO A 479 -7.39 -17.11 -10.97
C PRO A 479 -7.25 -15.59 -10.82
N ALA A 480 -6.91 -15.12 -9.61
CA ALA A 480 -6.83 -13.71 -9.22
C ALA A 480 -8.17 -12.98 -9.33
N ARG A 481 -8.21 -11.78 -9.92
CA ARG A 481 -9.35 -10.85 -9.89
C ARG A 481 -10.22 -10.92 -11.15
N ILE A 482 -10.62 -12.13 -11.57
CA ILE A 482 -11.56 -12.27 -12.70
C ILE A 482 -12.88 -11.57 -12.35
N GLY A 483 -13.44 -10.82 -13.31
CA GLY A 483 -14.78 -10.27 -13.24
C GLY A 483 -14.98 -9.12 -12.25
N GLN A 484 -13.92 -8.51 -11.70
CA GLN A 484 -14.07 -7.40 -10.74
C GLN A 484 -14.67 -6.12 -11.35
N GLY A 485 -14.48 -5.88 -12.65
CA GLY A 485 -14.99 -4.69 -13.33
C GLY A 485 -14.24 -3.40 -12.97
N HIS A 486 -14.82 -2.26 -13.36
CA HIS A 486 -14.39 -0.88 -13.03
C HIS A 486 -12.89 -0.59 -13.22
N GLY A 487 -12.25 -1.29 -14.17
CA GLY A 487 -10.84 -1.12 -14.48
C GLY A 487 -9.88 -1.61 -13.40
N ILE A 488 -10.29 -2.55 -12.56
CA ILE A 488 -9.39 -3.33 -11.71
C ILE A 488 -8.73 -4.41 -12.58
N PRO A 489 -7.40 -4.39 -12.79
CA PRO A 489 -6.74 -5.47 -13.52
C PRO A 489 -6.89 -6.83 -12.84
N ARG A 490 -6.99 -7.86 -13.67
CA ARG A 490 -7.09 -9.26 -13.26
C ARG A 490 -5.90 -9.70 -12.42
N SER A 491 -4.69 -9.29 -12.81
CA SER A 491 -3.42 -9.76 -12.22
C SER A 491 -3.31 -11.28 -12.20
N GLY A 492 -2.63 -11.85 -11.19
CA GLY A 492 -2.27 -13.27 -11.16
C GLY A 492 -0.94 -13.55 -11.83
N PRO A 493 -0.54 -14.82 -11.91
CA PRO A 493 0.67 -15.23 -12.58
C PRO A 493 0.57 -14.93 -14.09
N MET A 494 1.63 -14.39 -14.68
CA MET A 494 1.74 -14.20 -16.14
C MET A 494 1.82 -15.53 -16.89
N ASP A 495 2.32 -16.58 -16.22
CA ASP A 495 2.33 -17.98 -16.64
C ASP A 495 1.65 -18.81 -15.55
N ASP A 496 0.35 -19.02 -15.73
CA ASP A 496 -0.51 -19.72 -14.78
C ASP A 496 -0.27 -21.23 -14.77
N VAL A 497 0.18 -21.81 -15.88
CA VAL A 497 0.50 -23.25 -15.99
C VAL A 497 1.61 -23.61 -15.00
N SER A 498 2.73 -22.89 -15.03
CA SER A 498 3.86 -23.14 -14.10
C SER A 498 3.51 -22.86 -12.66
N ALA A 499 2.76 -21.79 -12.40
CA ALA A 499 2.32 -21.41 -11.06
C ALA A 499 1.44 -22.52 -10.44
N ARG A 500 0.43 -23.00 -11.18
CA ARG A 500 -0.47 -24.06 -10.72
C ARG A 500 0.28 -25.38 -10.49
N ILE A 501 1.21 -25.74 -11.38
CA ILE A 501 2.04 -26.95 -11.19
C ILE A 501 2.94 -26.82 -9.95
N ALA A 502 3.54 -25.66 -9.70
CA ALA A 502 4.35 -25.43 -8.49
C ALA A 502 3.52 -25.68 -7.22
N ASN A 503 2.30 -25.16 -7.18
CA ASN A 503 1.35 -25.42 -6.08
C ASN A 503 1.01 -26.89 -5.93
N MET A 504 0.65 -27.58 -7.03
CA MET A 504 0.38 -29.01 -6.99
C MET A 504 1.56 -29.80 -6.41
N ILE A 505 2.79 -29.50 -6.85
CA ILE A 505 4.02 -30.18 -6.42
C ILE A 505 4.21 -30.05 -4.91
N VAL A 506 4.04 -28.87 -4.32
CA VAL A 506 4.11 -28.74 -2.85
C VAL A 506 2.89 -29.31 -2.12
N GLY A 507 1.82 -29.65 -2.85
CA GLY A 507 0.58 -30.20 -2.33
C GLY A 507 -0.46 -29.14 -1.97
N ASN A 508 -0.32 -27.92 -2.46
CA ASN A 508 -1.33 -26.87 -2.33
C ASN A 508 -2.47 -27.07 -3.33
N ASP A 509 -3.62 -26.45 -3.04
CA ASP A 509 -4.59 -26.14 -4.08
C ASP A 509 -3.97 -25.21 -5.12
N GLU A 510 -4.40 -25.33 -6.37
CA GLU A 510 -3.77 -24.70 -7.53
C GLU A 510 -3.78 -23.16 -7.46
N GLY A 511 -4.75 -22.60 -6.74
CA GLY A 511 -4.96 -21.17 -6.57
C GLY A 511 -4.26 -20.55 -5.36
N VAL A 512 -3.55 -21.33 -4.52
CA VAL A 512 -2.82 -20.77 -3.37
C VAL A 512 -1.75 -19.79 -3.85
N GLU A 513 -1.58 -18.69 -3.13
CA GLU A 513 -0.60 -17.67 -3.47
C GLU A 513 0.85 -18.18 -3.41
N LEU A 514 1.67 -17.70 -4.35
CA LEU A 514 3.08 -18.03 -4.48
C LEU A 514 3.87 -16.81 -4.95
N LEU A 515 5.20 -16.92 -5.06
CA LEU A 515 6.03 -15.84 -5.59
C LEU A 515 6.24 -16.01 -7.09
N GLU A 516 5.80 -15.02 -7.88
CA GLU A 516 6.24 -14.84 -9.27
C GLU A 516 7.57 -14.08 -9.28
N ILE A 517 8.57 -14.64 -9.95
CA ILE A 517 9.92 -14.12 -10.06
C ILE A 517 10.20 -13.79 -11.53
N THR A 518 10.56 -12.54 -11.83
CA THR A 518 10.92 -12.09 -13.19
C THR A 518 12.42 -11.80 -13.28
N LEU A 519 13.08 -12.33 -14.32
CA LEU A 519 14.52 -12.22 -14.62
C LEU A 519 15.46 -12.86 -13.59
N SER A 520 15.48 -12.42 -12.33
CA SER A 520 16.34 -12.97 -11.28
C SER A 520 15.63 -13.07 -9.94
N GLY A 521 15.91 -14.17 -9.23
CA GLY A 521 15.17 -14.53 -8.03
C GLY A 521 15.75 -14.02 -6.71
N PRO A 522 15.00 -14.26 -5.62
CA PRO A 522 15.37 -13.82 -4.29
C PRO A 522 16.37 -14.78 -3.61
N GLU A 523 16.94 -14.28 -2.52
CA GLU A 523 17.64 -15.05 -1.49
C GLU A 523 16.85 -14.92 -0.18
N LEU A 524 16.42 -16.05 0.36
CA LEU A 524 15.42 -16.15 1.44
C LEU A 524 15.97 -16.99 2.59
N ALA A 525 16.01 -16.44 3.79
CA ALA A 525 16.42 -17.14 5.01
C ALA A 525 15.19 -17.69 5.75
N PHE A 526 15.21 -18.98 6.09
CA PHE A 526 14.06 -19.64 6.73
C PHE A 526 14.28 -19.78 8.23
N SER A 527 13.36 -19.25 9.03
CA SER A 527 13.38 -19.43 10.49
C SER A 527 12.69 -20.73 10.94
N THR A 528 11.85 -21.29 10.09
CA THR A 528 11.18 -22.58 10.27
C THR A 528 11.41 -23.45 9.02
N SER A 529 11.42 -24.77 9.19
CA SER A 529 11.47 -25.68 8.05
C SER A 529 10.22 -25.54 7.18
N ALA A 530 10.37 -25.64 5.86
CA ALA A 530 9.28 -25.47 4.91
C ALA A 530 9.43 -26.37 3.67
N VAL A 531 8.29 -26.75 3.09
CA VAL A 531 8.22 -27.48 1.81
C VAL A 531 8.07 -26.48 0.68
N PHE A 532 8.91 -26.60 -0.35
CA PHE A 532 8.91 -25.69 -1.49
C PHE A 532 9.06 -26.40 -2.84
N ALA A 533 8.68 -25.70 -3.91
CA ALA A 533 8.96 -26.07 -5.29
C ALA A 533 9.20 -24.82 -6.15
N VAL A 534 10.12 -24.94 -7.12
CA VAL A 534 10.39 -23.90 -8.12
C VAL A 534 10.05 -24.42 -9.50
N CYS A 535 9.12 -23.77 -10.22
CA CYS A 535 8.68 -24.17 -11.56
C CYS A 535 8.62 -22.95 -12.50
N GLY A 536 8.80 -23.17 -13.81
CA GLY A 536 8.85 -22.11 -14.82
C GLY A 536 10.16 -22.15 -15.60
N ALA A 537 10.60 -20.97 -16.05
CA ALA A 537 11.87 -20.80 -16.73
C ALA A 537 13.06 -21.28 -15.86
N SER A 538 14.09 -21.79 -16.54
CA SER A 538 15.28 -22.37 -15.90
C SER A 538 16.09 -21.30 -15.16
N ALA A 539 16.28 -21.48 -13.86
CA ALA A 539 17.14 -20.65 -13.01
C ALA A 539 17.90 -21.55 -12.02
N PRO A 540 19.16 -21.26 -11.67
CA PRO A 540 19.88 -22.05 -10.67
C PRO A 540 19.20 -21.86 -9.30
N VAL A 541 18.91 -22.96 -8.61
CA VAL A 541 18.32 -22.98 -7.27
C VAL A 541 19.31 -23.62 -6.33
N THR A 542 19.63 -22.98 -5.20
CA THR A 542 20.50 -23.55 -4.17
C THR A 542 19.90 -23.43 -2.77
N VAL A 543 20.22 -24.39 -1.89
CA VAL A 543 19.98 -24.30 -0.44
C VAL A 543 21.34 -24.42 0.25
N ASP A 544 21.76 -23.38 0.98
CA ASP A 544 23.11 -23.27 1.56
C ASP A 544 24.23 -23.58 0.55
N ASN A 545 24.07 -23.08 -0.69
CA ASN A 545 24.94 -23.32 -1.85
C ASN A 545 24.89 -24.75 -2.45
N GLU A 546 24.08 -25.67 -1.92
CA GLU A 546 23.83 -26.96 -2.56
C GLU A 546 22.79 -26.83 -3.68
N THR A 547 23.13 -27.24 -4.90
CA THR A 547 22.23 -27.19 -6.06
C THR A 547 21.00 -28.07 -5.84
N ARG A 548 19.83 -27.50 -6.12
CA ARG A 548 18.52 -28.12 -6.03
C ARG A 548 17.85 -28.18 -7.41
N PRO A 549 17.20 -29.29 -7.79
CA PRO A 549 16.45 -29.35 -9.04
C PRO A 549 15.22 -28.43 -9.02
N LEU A 550 14.82 -27.90 -10.17
CA LEU A 550 13.47 -27.36 -10.38
C LEU A 550 12.45 -28.49 -10.51
N TRP A 551 11.16 -28.14 -10.51
CA TRP A 551 10.04 -29.05 -10.75
C TRP A 551 10.02 -30.23 -9.78
N SER A 552 10.37 -29.97 -8.51
CA SER A 552 10.46 -30.96 -7.45
C SER A 552 9.96 -30.44 -6.12
N ARG A 553 9.39 -31.34 -5.32
CA ARG A 553 9.03 -31.08 -3.92
C ARG A 553 10.27 -31.26 -3.08
N GLN A 554 10.65 -30.19 -2.38
CA GLN A 554 11.88 -30.13 -1.60
C GLN A 554 11.64 -29.51 -0.24
N VAL A 555 12.58 -29.72 0.69
CA VAL A 555 12.54 -29.15 2.03
C VAL A 555 13.72 -28.20 2.22
N VAL A 556 13.44 -27.02 2.75
CA VAL A 556 14.45 -26.13 3.35
C VAL A 556 14.31 -26.24 4.86
N LYS A 557 15.41 -26.45 5.59
CA LYS A 557 15.38 -26.58 7.05
C LYS A 557 15.46 -25.21 7.71
N ALA A 558 14.99 -25.12 8.95
CA ALA A 558 15.19 -23.94 9.79
C ALA A 558 16.69 -23.57 9.87
N GLY A 559 16.99 -22.29 9.69
CA GLY A 559 18.34 -21.73 9.65
C GLY A 559 19.01 -21.73 8.27
N GLN A 560 18.42 -22.39 7.26
CA GLN A 560 18.99 -22.45 5.91
C GLN A 560 18.51 -21.30 5.02
N THR A 561 19.29 -21.06 3.97
CA THR A 561 19.00 -20.03 2.95
C THR A 561 18.69 -20.67 1.61
N LEU A 562 17.54 -20.34 1.03
CA LEU A 562 17.15 -20.67 -0.35
C LEU A 562 17.51 -19.51 -1.27
N LYS A 563 18.24 -19.79 -2.35
CA LYS A 563 18.58 -18.81 -3.38
C LYS A 563 18.10 -19.26 -4.74
N ILE A 564 17.45 -18.34 -5.46
CA ILE A 564 17.07 -18.50 -6.87
C ILE A 564 17.85 -17.47 -7.67
N GLY A 565 18.72 -17.92 -8.57
CA GLY A 565 19.57 -17.03 -9.36
C GLY A 565 18.86 -16.42 -10.58
N SER A 566 19.67 -15.96 -11.53
CA SER A 566 19.18 -15.40 -12.79
C SER A 566 18.64 -16.48 -13.72
N ILE A 567 17.50 -16.21 -14.34
CA ILE A 567 16.90 -17.03 -15.37
C ILE A 567 17.82 -17.07 -16.59
N GLN A 568 18.10 -18.29 -17.07
CA GLN A 568 18.98 -18.53 -18.21
C GLN A 568 18.49 -17.78 -19.45
N GLU A 569 19.43 -17.17 -20.18
CA GLU A 569 19.13 -16.46 -21.41
C GLU A 569 18.42 -17.36 -22.44
N ASN A 570 17.49 -16.78 -23.20
CA ASN A 570 16.70 -17.45 -24.24
C ASN A 570 15.80 -18.62 -23.78
N ARG A 571 15.57 -18.79 -22.47
CA ARG A 571 14.76 -19.89 -21.90
C ARG A 571 13.59 -19.37 -21.03
N GLY A 572 12.94 -18.30 -21.47
CA GLY A 572 11.80 -17.68 -20.78
C GLY A 572 12.15 -16.41 -20.00
N CYS A 573 11.20 -15.95 -19.19
CA CYS A 573 11.27 -14.68 -18.46
C CYS A 573 10.92 -14.82 -16.96
N ARG A 574 10.14 -15.84 -16.59
CA ARG A 574 9.57 -15.97 -15.23
C ARG A 574 9.70 -17.38 -14.65
N THR A 575 9.90 -17.46 -13.35
CA THR A 575 9.84 -18.70 -12.55
C THR A 575 9.00 -18.45 -11.30
N TYR A 576 8.52 -19.50 -10.66
CA TYR A 576 7.54 -19.43 -9.57
C TYR A 576 8.01 -20.27 -8.39
N LEU A 577 8.03 -19.66 -7.20
CA LEU A 577 8.33 -20.34 -5.94
C LEU A 577 7.05 -20.54 -5.15
N ALA A 578 6.59 -21.79 -5.07
CA ALA A 578 5.49 -22.20 -4.21
C ALA A 578 6.03 -22.68 -2.85
N ILE A 579 5.36 -22.28 -1.77
CA ILE A 579 5.56 -22.78 -0.41
C ILE A 579 4.29 -23.49 0.02
N LYS A 580 4.39 -24.68 0.64
CA LYS A 580 3.22 -25.38 1.17
C LYS A 580 2.49 -24.48 2.19
N GLY A 581 1.18 -24.29 2.00
CA GLY A 581 0.34 -23.42 2.82
C GLY A 581 0.34 -21.94 2.44
N GLY A 582 1.10 -21.52 1.42
CA GLY A 582 1.11 -20.14 0.93
C GLY A 582 1.63 -19.14 1.95
N PHE A 583 1.06 -17.94 1.94
CA PHE A 583 1.41 -16.77 2.74
C PHE A 583 0.18 -16.27 3.51
N PRO A 584 -0.13 -16.88 4.68
CA PRO A 584 -1.40 -16.66 5.39
C PRO A 584 -1.64 -15.19 5.82
N LYS A 585 -0.59 -14.41 6.05
CA LYS A 585 -0.67 -12.99 6.47
C LYS A 585 -0.59 -11.97 5.32
N VAL A 586 -0.72 -12.44 4.08
CA VAL A 586 -0.95 -11.55 2.93
C VAL A 586 -2.46 -11.34 2.79
N ALA A 587 -2.91 -10.09 2.90
CA ALA A 587 -4.33 -9.75 2.87
C ALA A 587 -4.96 -9.96 1.48
N LEU A 588 -6.24 -10.32 1.48
CA LEU A 588 -7.07 -10.30 0.27
C LEU A 588 -7.40 -8.85 -0.10
N GLN A 589 -7.29 -8.53 -1.39
CA GLN A 589 -7.75 -7.29 -1.97
C GLN A 589 -8.58 -7.59 -3.21
N PHE A 590 -9.86 -7.19 -3.19
CA PHE A 590 -10.84 -7.51 -4.24
C PHE A 590 -10.92 -9.02 -4.52
N GLY A 591 -10.95 -9.84 -3.45
CA GLY A 591 -11.07 -11.30 -3.53
C GLY A 591 -9.79 -12.07 -3.89
N SER A 592 -8.62 -11.41 -3.96
CA SER A 592 -7.36 -12.06 -4.34
C SER A 592 -6.15 -11.43 -3.63
N LYS A 593 -5.10 -12.24 -3.41
CA LYS A 593 -3.81 -11.84 -2.86
C LYS A 593 -2.81 -11.39 -3.93
N SER A 594 -3.18 -11.43 -5.21
CA SER A 594 -2.29 -11.02 -6.30
C SER A 594 -1.88 -9.55 -6.21
N THR A 595 -0.62 -9.27 -6.52
CA THR A 595 -0.04 -7.92 -6.48
C THR A 595 -0.26 -7.18 -7.81
N THR A 596 -0.73 -5.93 -7.76
CA THR A 596 -0.69 -5.00 -8.90
C THR A 596 0.19 -3.81 -8.56
N VAL A 597 1.49 -3.91 -8.87
CA VAL A 597 2.51 -2.93 -8.42
C VAL A 597 2.23 -1.52 -8.93
N ASN A 598 1.88 -1.39 -10.21
CA ASN A 598 1.63 -0.09 -10.87
C ASN A 598 0.45 0.68 -10.23
N LEU A 599 -0.41 0.00 -9.48
CA LEU A 599 -1.58 0.57 -8.81
C LEU A 599 -1.49 0.47 -7.28
N SER A 600 -0.36 -0.04 -6.76
CA SER A 600 -0.02 -0.11 -5.33
C SER A 600 -1.06 -0.83 -4.46
N TYR A 601 -1.54 -2.01 -4.88
CA TYR A 601 -2.43 -2.84 -4.05
C TYR A 601 -2.22 -4.35 -4.23
N GLY A 602 -2.76 -5.14 -3.28
CA GLY A 602 -2.60 -6.59 -3.22
C GLY A 602 -1.19 -7.03 -2.81
N GLY A 603 -0.98 -8.34 -2.66
CA GLY A 603 0.31 -8.90 -2.24
C GLY A 603 0.86 -8.26 -0.96
N ILE A 604 2.18 -8.10 -0.90
CA ILE A 604 2.85 -7.45 0.22
C ILE A 604 2.81 -5.94 -0.01
N GLN A 605 1.85 -5.27 0.62
CA GLN A 605 1.69 -3.82 0.64
C GLN A 605 1.66 -3.18 -0.76
N GLY A 606 1.12 -3.88 -1.76
CA GLY A 606 0.97 -3.38 -3.12
C GLY A 606 2.25 -3.30 -3.94
N ARG A 607 3.34 -3.92 -3.51
CA ARG A 607 4.67 -3.75 -4.12
C ARG A 607 5.40 -5.07 -4.33
N GLN A 608 6.50 -5.00 -5.09
CA GLN A 608 7.51 -6.06 -5.13
C GLN A 608 8.19 -6.27 -3.77
N LEU A 609 8.81 -7.44 -3.59
CA LEU A 609 9.64 -7.73 -2.42
C LEU A 609 10.77 -6.71 -2.28
N ARG A 610 11.15 -6.44 -1.04
CA ARG A 610 12.28 -5.59 -0.66
C ARG A 610 13.16 -6.34 0.33
N ARG A 611 14.45 -5.98 0.35
CA ARG A 611 15.38 -6.47 1.36
C ARG A 611 14.85 -6.14 2.75
N GLY A 612 14.86 -7.12 3.63
CA GLY A 612 14.38 -6.98 5.00
C GLY A 612 12.88 -7.18 5.18
N ASP A 613 12.12 -7.49 4.12
CA ASP A 613 10.78 -8.04 4.28
C ASP A 613 10.85 -9.38 5.02
N SER A 614 9.85 -9.65 5.87
CA SER A 614 9.63 -10.97 6.46
C SER A 614 8.24 -11.43 6.04
N ILE A 615 8.14 -12.66 5.54
CA ILE A 615 6.89 -13.24 5.04
C ILE A 615 6.49 -14.37 5.97
N ALA A 616 5.31 -14.24 6.58
CA ALA A 616 4.78 -15.26 7.48
C ALA A 616 4.47 -16.56 6.75
N LEU A 617 4.84 -17.68 7.36
CA LEU A 617 4.52 -19.03 6.91
C LEU A 617 3.46 -19.65 7.85
N SER A 618 2.85 -20.75 7.40
CA SER A 618 1.92 -21.52 8.24
C SER A 618 2.61 -22.03 9.51
N THR A 619 1.87 -22.07 10.61
CA THR A 619 2.30 -22.71 11.86
C THR A 619 2.49 -24.22 11.71
N GLU A 620 1.90 -24.83 10.68
CA GLU A 620 2.08 -26.26 10.35
C GLU A 620 3.30 -26.53 9.45
N SER A 621 4.03 -25.49 9.03
CA SER A 621 5.14 -25.61 8.06
C SER A 621 6.20 -26.63 8.48
N GLU A 622 6.58 -26.64 9.76
CA GLU A 622 7.57 -27.60 10.27
C GLU A 622 7.04 -29.04 10.25
N ALA A 623 5.78 -29.25 10.63
CA ALA A 623 5.15 -30.57 10.60
C ALA A 623 5.08 -31.12 9.16
N TRP A 624 4.65 -30.30 8.21
CA TRP A 624 4.63 -30.69 6.79
C TRP A 624 6.02 -30.98 6.24
N ALA A 625 7.05 -30.23 6.67
CA ALA A 625 8.42 -30.48 6.27
C ALA A 625 8.96 -31.83 6.78
N ILE A 626 8.53 -32.27 7.97
CA ILE A 626 8.87 -33.59 8.53
C ILE A 626 8.20 -34.72 7.74
N GLU A 627 6.95 -34.52 7.32
CA GLU A 627 6.16 -35.52 6.58
C GLU A 627 6.42 -35.54 5.07
N ALA A 628 7.17 -34.56 4.55
CA ALA A 628 7.36 -34.37 3.13
C ALA A 628 8.10 -35.54 2.46
N VAL A 629 7.47 -36.11 1.44
CA VAL A 629 8.10 -37.11 0.56
C VAL A 629 8.63 -36.41 -0.69
N GLU A 630 9.91 -36.63 -1.01
CA GLU A 630 10.53 -36.09 -2.23
C GLU A 630 9.75 -36.50 -3.47
N TYR A 631 9.55 -35.54 -4.37
CA TYR A 631 8.91 -35.77 -5.66
C TYR A 631 9.66 -34.97 -6.71
N LYS A 632 9.83 -35.53 -7.91
CA LYS A 632 10.38 -34.83 -9.06
C LYS A 632 9.51 -35.08 -10.27
N LEU A 633 9.09 -34.00 -10.92
CA LEU A 633 8.33 -34.10 -12.16
C LEU A 633 9.24 -34.67 -13.27
N PRO A 634 8.76 -35.67 -14.04
CA PRO A 634 9.50 -36.17 -15.19
C PRO A 634 9.83 -35.05 -16.20
N PRO A 635 11.05 -35.01 -16.77
CA PRO A 635 11.44 -33.97 -17.73
C PRO A 635 10.53 -33.89 -18.96
N SER A 636 9.92 -35.01 -19.39
CA SER A 636 8.97 -35.05 -20.50
C SER A 636 7.65 -34.32 -20.21
N LEU A 637 7.38 -33.97 -18.96
CA LEU A 637 6.19 -33.25 -18.53
C LEU A 637 6.50 -31.79 -18.17
N ILE A 638 7.71 -31.31 -18.43
CA ILE A 638 8.06 -29.90 -18.26
C ILE A 638 7.70 -29.17 -19.57
N PRO A 639 6.93 -28.06 -19.52
CA PRO A 639 6.65 -27.24 -20.69
C PRO A 639 7.92 -26.72 -21.37
N ASP A 640 7.87 -26.51 -22.69
CA ASP A 640 8.99 -25.91 -23.43
C ASP A 640 8.98 -24.39 -23.33
N TYR A 641 10.10 -23.82 -22.90
CA TYR A 641 10.31 -22.37 -22.74
C TYR A 641 11.08 -21.74 -23.91
N CYS A 642 11.42 -22.50 -24.96
CA CYS A 642 11.90 -21.97 -26.24
C CYS A 642 10.74 -21.38 -27.06
N ILE A 643 10.12 -20.34 -26.52
CA ILE A 643 8.91 -19.75 -27.11
C ILE A 643 9.31 -18.83 -28.26
N SER A 644 8.93 -19.22 -29.47
CA SER A 644 9.09 -18.41 -30.68
C SER A 644 7.75 -17.93 -31.25
N GLU A 645 6.64 -18.44 -30.74
CA GLU A 645 5.31 -18.25 -31.32
C GLU A 645 4.22 -18.29 -30.24
N VAL A 646 3.16 -17.49 -30.45
CA VAL A 646 1.93 -17.48 -29.63
C VAL A 646 0.71 -17.52 -30.54
N TYR A 647 -0.33 -18.25 -30.15
CA TYR A 647 -1.59 -18.31 -30.88
C TYR A 647 -2.48 -17.11 -30.56
N VAL A 648 -3.04 -16.54 -31.61
CA VAL A 648 -3.97 -15.42 -31.57
C VAL A 648 -5.19 -15.75 -32.40
N MET A 649 -6.34 -15.22 -31.98
CA MET A 649 -7.54 -15.16 -32.80
C MET A 649 -7.66 -13.76 -33.40
N ARG A 650 -8.12 -13.70 -34.66
CA ARG A 650 -8.40 -12.43 -35.33
C ARG A 650 -9.58 -11.73 -34.67
N GLY A 651 -9.49 -10.41 -34.57
CA GLY A 651 -10.53 -9.57 -33.98
C GLY A 651 -10.12 -8.95 -32.63
N PRO A 652 -10.79 -7.85 -32.23
CA PRO A 652 -12.03 -7.34 -32.85
C PRO A 652 -11.86 -6.48 -34.11
N HIS A 653 -10.71 -5.84 -34.31
CA HIS A 653 -10.56 -4.80 -35.34
C HIS A 653 -9.73 -5.20 -36.56
N ASP A 654 -9.35 -6.47 -36.68
CA ASP A 654 -8.69 -7.00 -37.86
C ASP A 654 -9.65 -7.10 -39.08
N SER A 655 -10.04 -5.96 -39.64
CA SER A 655 -11.09 -5.87 -40.67
C SER A 655 -10.75 -4.83 -41.74
N ASP A 656 -11.35 -4.98 -42.92
CA ASP A 656 -11.11 -4.12 -44.09
C ASP A 656 -11.40 -2.64 -43.85
N GLU A 657 -12.25 -2.32 -42.88
CA GLU A 657 -12.57 -0.94 -42.48
C GLU A 657 -11.43 -0.23 -41.74
N LEU A 658 -10.47 -0.97 -41.16
CA LEU A 658 -9.46 -0.41 -40.25
C LEU A 658 -8.03 -0.75 -40.67
N MET A 659 -7.80 -1.94 -41.21
CA MET A 659 -6.48 -2.43 -41.60
C MET A 659 -6.51 -2.89 -43.05
N THR A 660 -5.46 -2.58 -43.82
CA THR A 660 -5.35 -3.04 -45.21
C THR A 660 -4.99 -4.54 -45.24
N LEU A 661 -5.23 -5.21 -46.38
CA LEU A 661 -4.79 -6.60 -46.55
C LEU A 661 -3.27 -6.77 -46.37
N ALA A 662 -2.47 -5.76 -46.73
CA ALA A 662 -1.03 -5.77 -46.53
C ALA A 662 -0.68 -5.73 -45.04
N ASP A 663 -1.37 -4.91 -44.25
CA ASP A 663 -1.19 -4.82 -42.79
C ASP A 663 -1.47 -6.16 -42.11
N ARG A 664 -2.54 -6.84 -42.52
CA ARG A 664 -2.92 -8.15 -41.97
C ARG A 664 -1.89 -9.23 -42.28
N LYS A 665 -1.40 -9.28 -43.53
CA LYS A 665 -0.32 -10.19 -43.91
C LYS A 665 0.95 -9.91 -43.11
N MET A 666 1.32 -8.63 -43.03
CA MET A 666 2.46 -8.14 -42.25
C MET A 666 2.36 -8.62 -40.80
N LEU A 667 1.19 -8.50 -40.18
CA LEU A 667 0.97 -8.83 -38.77
C LEU A 667 1.35 -10.27 -38.42
N TYR A 668 0.91 -11.22 -39.25
CA TYR A 668 1.04 -12.66 -38.98
C TYR A 668 2.25 -13.31 -39.65
N SER A 669 2.83 -12.71 -40.70
CA SER A 669 4.05 -13.21 -41.33
C SER A 669 5.33 -12.75 -40.64
N ASN A 670 5.29 -11.61 -39.94
CA ASN A 670 6.47 -11.02 -39.33
C ASN A 670 6.93 -11.75 -38.07
N GLN A 671 8.25 -11.72 -37.87
CA GLN A 671 8.88 -12.00 -36.60
C GLN A 671 9.06 -10.66 -35.87
N TRP A 672 8.36 -10.49 -34.76
CA TRP A 672 8.37 -9.27 -33.95
C TRP A 672 9.49 -9.32 -32.94
N LYS A 673 10.25 -8.22 -32.77
CA LYS A 673 11.19 -8.08 -31.66
C LYS A 673 10.43 -7.64 -30.41
N ILE A 674 10.78 -8.20 -29.25
CA ILE A 674 10.19 -7.79 -27.98
C ILE A 674 10.93 -6.57 -27.45
N GLY A 675 10.22 -5.46 -27.26
CA GLY A 675 10.78 -4.20 -26.77
C GLY A 675 11.11 -4.23 -25.27
N HIS A 676 12.06 -3.39 -24.84
CA HIS A 676 12.50 -3.24 -23.44
C HIS A 676 11.42 -2.71 -22.50
N ASN A 677 10.44 -1.99 -23.02
CA ASN A 677 9.28 -1.48 -22.28
C ASN A 677 8.15 -2.52 -22.12
N SER A 678 8.51 -3.79 -21.99
CA SER A 678 7.58 -4.91 -21.77
C SER A 678 7.53 -5.30 -20.30
N ASN A 679 6.34 -5.43 -19.72
CA ASN A 679 6.15 -5.83 -18.32
C ASN A 679 4.79 -6.53 -18.14
N ARG A 680 4.30 -6.62 -16.89
CA ARG A 680 2.99 -7.25 -16.60
C ARG A 680 1.78 -6.50 -17.20
N THR A 681 1.92 -5.21 -17.53
CA THR A 681 0.91 -4.46 -18.30
C THR A 681 0.79 -4.99 -19.73
N GLY A 682 1.89 -5.47 -20.30
CA GLY A 682 1.92 -6.05 -21.63
C GLY A 682 3.31 -6.14 -22.24
N VAL A 683 3.40 -6.92 -23.33
CA VAL A 683 4.60 -7.17 -24.12
C VAL A 683 4.60 -6.28 -25.35
N ARG A 684 5.54 -5.33 -25.40
CA ARG A 684 5.70 -4.39 -26.51
C ARG A 684 6.31 -5.11 -27.71
N LEU A 685 5.70 -4.97 -28.87
CA LEU A 685 6.24 -5.50 -30.12
C LEU A 685 6.89 -4.36 -30.92
N VAL A 686 8.11 -4.62 -31.39
CA VAL A 686 8.90 -3.72 -32.23
C VAL A 686 8.96 -4.35 -33.63
N GLY A 687 8.45 -3.61 -34.61
CA GLY A 687 8.33 -4.06 -36.00
C GLY A 687 7.73 -2.97 -36.89
N PRO A 688 7.34 -3.31 -38.13
CA PRO A 688 6.82 -2.33 -39.08
C PRO A 688 5.45 -1.78 -38.67
N ALA A 689 5.23 -0.50 -39.00
CA ALA A 689 3.98 0.20 -38.77
C ALA A 689 2.90 -0.22 -39.81
N PRO A 690 1.61 -0.22 -39.44
CA PRO A 690 0.51 -0.40 -40.38
C PRO A 690 0.38 0.80 -41.34
N GLN A 691 -0.16 0.55 -42.53
CA GLN A 691 -0.53 1.57 -43.51
C GLN A 691 -1.92 2.16 -43.26
N TRP A 692 -2.76 1.45 -42.51
CA TRP A 692 -4.13 1.81 -42.13
C TRP A 692 -5.11 1.91 -43.32
N ALA A 693 -6.33 1.41 -43.16
CA ALA A 693 -7.37 1.50 -44.20
C ALA A 693 -8.07 2.87 -44.25
N ARG A 694 -7.85 3.72 -43.23
CA ARG A 694 -8.47 5.04 -43.08
C ARG A 694 -7.43 6.10 -42.76
N LYS A 695 -7.77 7.35 -43.09
CA LYS A 695 -6.89 8.51 -42.92
C LYS A 695 -6.88 9.08 -41.49
N ASP A 696 -8.01 9.00 -40.79
CA ASP A 696 -8.21 9.48 -39.42
C ASP A 696 -9.41 8.73 -38.79
N ALA A 697 -9.71 9.02 -37.52
CA ALA A 697 -10.82 8.41 -36.79
C ALA A 697 -11.95 9.41 -36.46
N GLY A 698 -12.01 10.55 -37.15
CA GLY A 698 -13.04 11.58 -36.93
C GLY A 698 -13.14 12.01 -35.46
N GLU A 699 -14.33 11.85 -34.86
CA GLU A 699 -14.61 12.31 -33.49
C GLU A 699 -13.86 11.55 -32.38
N ALA A 700 -13.30 10.38 -32.69
CA ALA A 700 -12.44 9.63 -31.77
C ALA A 700 -10.98 10.15 -31.72
N GLY A 701 -10.61 11.01 -32.67
CA GLY A 701 -9.31 11.68 -32.76
C GLY A 701 -8.61 11.51 -34.11
N ALA A 702 -7.46 12.18 -34.23
CA ALA A 702 -6.80 12.39 -35.52
C ALA A 702 -6.02 11.19 -36.07
N HIS A 703 -5.58 10.24 -35.22
CA HIS A 703 -4.79 9.10 -35.68
C HIS A 703 -5.68 7.94 -36.17
N PRO A 704 -5.33 7.24 -37.27
CA PRO A 704 -6.11 6.10 -37.78
C PRO A 704 -6.32 4.94 -36.82
N SER A 705 -5.50 4.79 -35.77
CA SER A 705 -5.69 3.76 -34.75
C SER A 705 -6.65 4.17 -33.61
N ASN A 706 -7.07 5.43 -33.55
CA ASN A 706 -8.00 5.89 -32.53
C ASN A 706 -9.39 5.29 -32.73
N ARG A 707 -10.09 5.01 -31.64
CA ARG A 707 -11.51 4.61 -31.65
C ARG A 707 -12.22 5.30 -30.50
N PHE A 708 -13.55 5.40 -30.56
CA PHE A 708 -14.30 5.69 -29.34
C PHE A 708 -13.94 4.63 -28.30
N ASP A 709 -13.81 5.07 -27.05
CA ASP A 709 -13.34 4.20 -25.99
C ASP A 709 -14.26 2.97 -25.88
N TYR A 710 -13.66 1.79 -25.72
CA TYR A 710 -14.36 0.50 -25.62
C TYR A 710 -13.58 -0.44 -24.69
N GLY A 711 -14.23 -1.47 -24.15
CA GLY A 711 -13.57 -2.46 -23.30
C GLY A 711 -12.56 -3.30 -24.09
N TYR A 712 -11.30 -3.29 -23.70
CA TYR A 712 -10.27 -4.08 -24.35
C TYR A 712 -10.42 -5.57 -24.01
N PRO A 713 -10.18 -6.48 -24.98
CA PRO A 713 -9.87 -7.87 -24.68
C PRO A 713 -8.54 -7.91 -23.91
N CYS A 714 -8.62 -7.94 -22.58
CA CYS A 714 -7.46 -7.87 -21.71
C CYS A 714 -7.60 -8.94 -20.61
N PRO A 715 -6.62 -9.83 -20.43
CA PRO A 715 -5.32 -9.91 -21.12
C PRO A 715 -5.43 -10.41 -22.57
N GLY A 716 -4.34 -10.28 -23.33
CA GLY A 716 -4.14 -10.92 -24.63
C GLY A 716 -4.37 -10.05 -25.86
N GLY A 717 -5.12 -8.95 -25.76
CA GLY A 717 -5.39 -8.06 -26.88
C GLY A 717 -4.12 -7.38 -27.41
N LEU A 718 -3.90 -7.45 -28.73
CA LEU A 718 -2.89 -6.72 -29.46
C LEU A 718 -3.39 -5.31 -29.80
N ASN A 719 -3.04 -4.35 -28.95
CA ASN A 719 -3.49 -2.97 -29.03
C ASN A 719 -2.49 -2.07 -29.77
N TRP A 720 -3.00 -1.09 -30.51
CA TRP A 720 -2.22 -0.16 -31.34
C TRP A 720 -2.28 1.28 -30.81
N GLY A 721 -1.26 1.68 -30.04
CA GLY A 721 -1.07 3.05 -29.58
C GLY A 721 -0.35 3.89 -30.63
N GLY A 722 -1.12 4.52 -31.52
CA GLY A 722 -0.55 5.05 -32.76
C GLY A 722 -0.10 3.90 -33.66
N ASP A 723 1.15 3.96 -34.12
CA ASP A 723 1.79 2.93 -34.94
C ASP A 723 2.57 1.88 -34.11
N SER A 724 2.54 1.99 -32.78
CA SER A 724 3.21 1.05 -31.86
C SER A 724 2.24 0.02 -31.32
N SER A 725 2.66 -1.25 -31.24
CA SER A 725 1.81 -2.35 -30.79
C SER A 725 2.26 -2.95 -29.45
N ILE A 726 1.27 -3.39 -28.65
CA ILE A 726 1.48 -4.04 -27.37
C ILE A 726 0.47 -5.18 -27.19
N LEU A 727 0.93 -6.36 -26.78
CA LEU A 727 0.08 -7.45 -26.31
C LEU A 727 -0.22 -7.22 -24.83
N PHE A 728 -1.47 -6.98 -24.46
CA PHE A 728 -1.80 -6.74 -23.06
C PHE A 728 -1.54 -7.97 -22.18
N GLY A 729 -0.90 -7.72 -21.04
CA GLY A 729 -0.67 -8.70 -19.98
C GLY A 729 -1.76 -8.65 -18.93
N VAL A 730 -1.58 -9.39 -17.83
CA VAL A 730 -2.58 -9.52 -16.76
C VAL A 730 -2.82 -8.24 -15.95
N ASP A 731 -1.87 -7.29 -15.98
CA ASP A 731 -2.00 -5.95 -15.38
C ASP A 731 -2.32 -4.87 -16.44
N GLY A 732 -2.83 -5.29 -17.60
CA GLY A 732 -3.23 -4.42 -18.70
C GLY A 732 -4.44 -3.53 -18.38
N PRO A 733 -4.66 -2.45 -19.15
CA PRO A 733 -5.83 -1.60 -19.00
C PRO A 733 -7.10 -2.33 -19.49
N SER A 734 -8.22 -2.09 -18.82
CA SER A 734 -9.51 -2.72 -19.13
C SER A 734 -10.26 -2.10 -20.33
N LEU A 735 -10.06 -0.82 -20.63
CA LEU A 735 -10.72 -0.11 -21.74
C LEU A 735 -9.84 1.03 -22.23
N GLY A 736 -10.15 1.53 -23.43
CA GLY A 736 -9.58 2.77 -23.94
C GLY A 736 -9.96 2.97 -25.40
N GLY A 737 -9.52 4.07 -26.00
CA GLY A 737 -9.91 4.44 -27.36
C GLY A 737 -8.84 4.22 -28.42
N LEU A 738 -8.23 3.03 -28.43
CA LEU A 738 -7.27 2.58 -29.44
C LEU A 738 -7.66 1.19 -29.94
N ILE A 739 -7.52 0.90 -31.23
CA ILE A 739 -7.94 -0.40 -31.76
C ILE A 739 -7.09 -1.58 -31.24
N THR A 740 -7.74 -2.74 -31.14
CA THR A 740 -7.15 -4.06 -30.88
C THR A 740 -7.37 -4.95 -32.09
N SER A 741 -6.31 -5.42 -32.75
CA SER A 741 -6.42 -6.19 -33.99
C SER A 741 -6.73 -7.67 -33.75
N SER A 742 -6.00 -8.30 -32.82
CA SER A 742 -6.11 -9.74 -32.50
C SER A 742 -5.98 -9.97 -31.00
N THR A 743 -6.37 -11.14 -30.51
CA THR A 743 -6.28 -11.48 -29.09
C THR A 743 -5.60 -12.83 -28.90
N VAL A 744 -4.61 -12.90 -28.00
CA VAL A 744 -3.95 -14.17 -27.62
C VAL A 744 -4.98 -15.12 -27.02
N VAL A 745 -4.92 -16.39 -27.44
CA VAL A 745 -5.80 -17.44 -26.91
C VAL A 745 -5.57 -17.61 -25.41
N ALA A 746 -6.63 -17.73 -24.61
CA ALA A 746 -6.53 -17.83 -23.15
C ALA A 746 -5.60 -18.96 -22.68
N ALA A 747 -5.69 -20.13 -23.31
CA ALA A 747 -4.84 -21.30 -23.05
C ALA A 747 -3.35 -21.08 -23.38
N ASP A 748 -3.02 -19.99 -24.07
CA ASP A 748 -1.67 -19.68 -24.55
C ASP A 748 -1.04 -18.43 -23.90
N LEU A 749 -1.79 -17.78 -23.00
CA LEU A 749 -1.30 -16.62 -22.24
C LEU A 749 -0.04 -16.95 -21.43
N TRP A 750 0.14 -18.20 -21.01
CA TRP A 750 1.35 -18.60 -20.30
C TRP A 750 2.63 -18.46 -21.14
N ARG A 751 2.55 -18.67 -22.46
CA ARG A 751 3.68 -18.42 -23.37
C ARG A 751 3.94 -16.92 -23.53
N LEU A 752 2.89 -16.10 -23.58
CA LEU A 752 3.02 -14.63 -23.52
C LEU A 752 3.75 -14.20 -22.23
N GLY A 753 3.44 -14.84 -21.11
CA GLY A 753 4.08 -14.59 -19.80
C GLY A 753 5.58 -14.89 -19.73
N GLN A 754 6.10 -15.68 -20.67
CA GLN A 754 7.50 -16.09 -20.72
C GLN A 754 8.31 -15.34 -21.79
N LEU A 755 7.66 -14.47 -22.57
CA LEU A 755 8.35 -13.58 -23.52
C LEU A 755 9.26 -12.60 -22.76
N ARG A 756 10.48 -12.43 -23.27
CA ARG A 756 11.54 -11.62 -22.65
C ARG A 756 11.96 -10.47 -23.59
N PRO A 757 12.20 -9.25 -23.07
CA PRO A 757 12.88 -8.18 -23.81
C PRO A 757 14.11 -8.68 -24.59
N GLY A 758 14.29 -8.17 -25.80
CA GLY A 758 15.37 -8.58 -26.71
C GLY A 758 15.07 -9.86 -27.50
N GLY A 759 14.13 -10.69 -27.05
CA GLY A 759 13.67 -11.88 -27.76
C GLY A 759 12.83 -11.56 -29.00
N THR A 760 12.33 -12.61 -29.66
CA THR A 760 11.42 -12.47 -30.80
C THR A 760 10.21 -13.40 -30.69
N VAL A 761 9.11 -13.03 -31.34
CA VAL A 761 7.89 -13.83 -31.38
C VAL A 761 7.16 -13.67 -32.71
N ARG A 762 6.52 -14.74 -33.20
CA ARG A 762 5.55 -14.69 -34.30
C ARG A 762 4.14 -14.90 -33.76
N LEU A 763 3.17 -14.19 -34.34
CA LEU A 763 1.75 -14.35 -34.03
C LEU A 763 1.16 -15.40 -34.97
N ARG A 764 0.68 -16.53 -34.44
CA ARG A 764 0.02 -17.59 -35.22
C ARG A 764 -1.49 -17.49 -35.12
N THR A 765 -2.18 -17.46 -36.24
CA THR A 765 -3.64 -17.45 -36.24
C THR A 765 -4.22 -18.82 -35.91
N THR A 766 -5.39 -18.81 -35.25
CA THR A 766 -6.23 -19.99 -35.05
C THR A 766 -7.72 -19.59 -35.05
N THR A 767 -8.59 -20.60 -35.02
CA THR A 767 -10.06 -20.46 -34.96
C THR A 767 -10.56 -20.55 -33.52
N TYR A 768 -11.82 -20.19 -33.26
CA TYR A 768 -12.45 -20.39 -31.95
C TYR A 768 -12.41 -21.87 -31.54
N THR A 769 -12.68 -22.79 -32.47
CA THR A 769 -12.60 -24.24 -32.22
C THR A 769 -11.17 -24.67 -31.87
N GLY A 770 -10.17 -24.15 -32.57
CA GLY A 770 -8.75 -24.40 -32.25
C GLY A 770 -8.37 -23.87 -30.86
N ALA A 771 -8.81 -22.67 -30.50
CA ALA A 771 -8.62 -22.12 -29.16
C ALA A 771 -9.24 -22.99 -28.07
N ARG A 772 -10.46 -23.50 -28.29
CA ARG A 772 -11.11 -24.46 -27.38
C ARG A 772 -10.33 -25.77 -27.27
N GLU A 773 -9.81 -26.28 -28.37
CA GLU A 773 -8.96 -27.47 -28.37
C GLU A 773 -7.68 -27.25 -27.53
N LEU A 774 -7.00 -26.11 -27.67
CA LEU A 774 -5.85 -25.78 -26.82
C LEU A 774 -6.22 -25.74 -25.34
N GLN A 775 -7.35 -25.12 -24.99
CA GLN A 775 -7.82 -25.09 -23.61
C GLN A 775 -8.04 -26.49 -23.05
N HIS A 776 -8.70 -27.38 -23.81
CA HIS A 776 -8.89 -28.77 -23.41
C HIS A 776 -7.54 -29.49 -23.21
N ARG A 777 -6.59 -29.32 -24.13
CA ARG A 777 -5.25 -29.93 -24.01
C ARG A 777 -4.48 -29.46 -22.77
N VAL A 778 -4.57 -28.17 -22.43
CA VAL A 778 -3.96 -27.59 -21.22
C VAL A 778 -4.65 -28.11 -19.95
N ASP A 779 -5.99 -28.09 -19.90
CA ASP A 779 -6.75 -28.59 -18.75
C ASP A 779 -6.47 -30.07 -18.49
N ASP A 780 -6.48 -30.91 -19.53
CA ASP A 780 -6.17 -32.33 -19.44
C ASP A 780 -4.72 -32.55 -18.99
N PHE A 781 -3.78 -31.73 -19.47
CA PHE A 781 -2.39 -31.79 -19.04
C PHE A 781 -2.26 -31.49 -17.55
N LEU A 782 -2.86 -30.41 -17.06
CA LEU A 782 -2.85 -30.04 -15.64
C LEU A 782 -3.53 -31.11 -14.75
N ALA A 783 -4.65 -31.68 -15.19
CA ALA A 783 -5.33 -32.78 -14.49
C ALA A 783 -4.43 -34.03 -14.38
N ARG A 784 -3.70 -34.36 -15.44
CA ARG A 784 -2.72 -35.45 -15.43
C ARG A 784 -1.57 -35.17 -14.46
N ILE A 785 -1.02 -33.96 -14.44
CA ILE A 785 0.04 -33.57 -13.50
C ILE A 785 -0.45 -33.69 -12.05
N LYS A 786 -1.64 -33.15 -11.75
CA LYS A 786 -2.25 -33.25 -10.41
C LYS A 786 -2.34 -34.71 -9.94
N THR A 787 -2.78 -35.60 -10.84
CA THR A 787 -2.90 -37.03 -10.54
C THR A 787 -1.54 -37.71 -10.35
N ALA A 788 -0.53 -37.33 -11.15
CA ALA A 788 0.84 -37.84 -11.05
C ALA A 788 1.53 -37.42 -9.75
N VAL A 789 1.31 -36.17 -9.31
CA VAL A 789 1.84 -35.65 -8.04
C VAL A 789 1.15 -36.30 -6.84
N GLY A 790 -0.15 -36.61 -6.96
CA GLY A 790 -0.94 -37.27 -5.91
C GLY A 790 -0.70 -38.78 -5.75
N GLY A 791 0.11 -39.40 -6.62
CA GLY A 791 0.46 -40.83 -6.51
C GLY A 791 -0.65 -41.83 -6.91
N ILE A 792 -1.69 -41.37 -7.63
CA ILE A 792 -2.89 -42.17 -7.97
C ILE A 792 -2.73 -42.93 -9.31
N VAL A 793 -1.88 -42.45 -10.22
CA VAL A 793 -1.59 -43.14 -11.50
C VAL A 793 -0.34 -44.01 -11.34
N GLY A 794 -0.32 -45.16 -12.01
CA GLY A 794 0.88 -46.01 -12.15
C GLY A 794 2.10 -45.25 -12.73
N PRO A 795 3.23 -45.92 -13.00
CA PRO A 795 4.51 -45.24 -13.19
C PRO A 795 4.45 -44.09 -14.22
N PRO A 796 5.20 -42.98 -14.00
CA PRO A 796 5.12 -41.72 -14.78
C PRO A 796 5.38 -41.82 -16.30
N THR A 797 5.70 -43.01 -16.79
CA THR A 797 5.98 -43.34 -18.20
C THR A 797 4.75 -43.42 -19.10
N ALA A 798 3.53 -43.32 -18.57
CA ALA A 798 2.27 -43.34 -19.34
C ALA A 798 1.74 -41.95 -19.75
N LEU A 799 2.42 -40.86 -19.41
CA LEU A 799 1.92 -39.48 -19.58
C LEU A 799 2.60 -38.76 -20.75
N SER A 800 1.80 -38.13 -21.62
CA SER A 800 2.26 -37.37 -22.78
C SER A 800 2.57 -35.90 -22.45
N PRO A 801 3.57 -35.28 -23.12
CA PRO A 801 3.90 -33.85 -22.98
C PRO A 801 2.72 -32.95 -23.37
N LEU A 802 2.79 -31.68 -22.94
CA LEU A 802 1.86 -30.65 -23.41
C LEU A 802 2.12 -30.37 -24.90
N ASN A 803 1.14 -30.66 -25.76
CA ASN A 803 1.20 -30.38 -27.20
C ASN A 803 0.28 -29.21 -27.56
N LEU A 804 0.86 -28.08 -27.96
CA LEU A 804 0.13 -26.89 -28.41
C LEU A 804 0.11 -26.73 -29.94
N GLU A 805 0.61 -27.71 -30.70
CA GLU A 805 0.62 -27.59 -32.16
C GLU A 805 -0.81 -27.68 -32.74
N LEU A 806 -1.15 -26.69 -33.56
CA LEU A 806 -2.39 -26.59 -34.33
C LEU A 806 -2.08 -26.19 -35.78
N PRO A 807 -2.96 -26.51 -36.74
CA PRO A 807 -2.89 -25.95 -38.08
C PRO A 807 -3.10 -24.42 -38.04
N ILE A 808 -2.52 -23.72 -39.03
CA ILE A 808 -2.76 -22.29 -39.23
C ILE A 808 -4.12 -22.15 -39.93
N GLU A 809 -5.10 -21.66 -39.19
CA GLU A 809 -6.46 -21.41 -39.66
C GLU A 809 -6.94 -20.07 -39.09
N GLU A 810 -7.96 -19.47 -39.69
CA GLU A 810 -8.49 -18.19 -39.24
C GLU A 810 -10.00 -18.11 -39.42
N ASP A 811 -10.68 -17.49 -38.43
CA ASP A 811 -12.09 -17.13 -38.51
C ASP A 811 -12.25 -15.66 -38.91
N GLU A 812 -13.44 -15.33 -39.42
CA GLU A 812 -13.84 -13.95 -39.64
C GLU A 812 -14.04 -13.22 -38.29
N PRO A 813 -13.46 -12.02 -38.10
CA PRO A 813 -13.55 -11.31 -36.83
C PRO A 813 -14.92 -10.66 -36.61
N ILE A 814 -15.73 -10.49 -37.65
CA ILE A 814 -17.12 -10.02 -37.55
C ILE A 814 -18.04 -11.24 -37.59
N LEU A 815 -18.63 -11.56 -36.43
CA LEU A 815 -19.49 -12.73 -36.24
C LEU A 815 -20.91 -12.50 -36.78
N LYS A 816 -21.40 -11.26 -36.66
CA LYS A 816 -22.74 -10.87 -37.13
C LYS A 816 -22.82 -9.35 -37.32
N THR A 817 -23.56 -8.93 -38.35
CA THR A 817 -23.94 -7.53 -38.57
C THR A 817 -25.46 -7.44 -38.70
N VAL A 818 -26.06 -6.51 -37.96
CA VAL A 818 -27.48 -6.15 -38.04
C VAL A 818 -27.54 -4.72 -38.54
N HIS A 819 -28.19 -4.50 -39.68
CA HIS A 819 -28.32 -3.16 -40.27
C HIS A 819 -29.30 -2.29 -39.46
N ALA A 820 -29.08 -0.97 -39.51
CA ALA A 820 -29.96 0.00 -38.86
C ALA A 820 -31.39 -0.05 -39.42
N GLU A 821 -32.37 0.27 -38.58
CA GLU A 821 -33.79 0.31 -38.93
C GLU A 821 -34.38 1.66 -38.51
N GLY A 822 -34.58 2.55 -39.50
CA GLY A 822 -34.97 3.94 -39.24
C GLY A 822 -33.92 4.72 -38.45
N ASP A 823 -34.34 5.82 -37.81
CA ASP A 823 -33.43 6.72 -37.09
C ASP A 823 -33.18 6.31 -35.63
N LEU A 824 -34.03 5.44 -35.07
CA LEU A 824 -34.02 5.11 -33.64
C LEU A 824 -33.35 3.77 -33.31
N ARG A 825 -33.19 2.88 -34.31
CA ARG A 825 -32.51 1.60 -34.13
C ARG A 825 -31.17 1.61 -34.87
N PRO A 826 -30.04 1.68 -34.15
CA PRO A 826 -28.72 1.77 -34.77
C PRO A 826 -28.32 0.43 -35.41
N GLN A 827 -27.31 0.48 -36.29
CA GLN A 827 -26.59 -0.73 -36.71
C GLN A 827 -25.96 -1.41 -35.49
N VAL A 828 -25.89 -2.75 -35.48
CA VAL A 828 -25.18 -3.50 -34.44
C VAL A 828 -24.18 -4.45 -35.08
N VAL A 829 -22.93 -4.44 -34.62
CA VAL A 829 -21.86 -5.32 -35.11
C VAL A 829 -21.31 -6.14 -33.95
N TYR A 830 -21.33 -7.46 -34.11
CA TYR A 830 -20.83 -8.44 -33.14
C TYR A 830 -19.45 -8.89 -33.59
N ARG A 831 -18.42 -8.60 -32.80
CA ARG A 831 -17.03 -8.85 -33.12
C ARG A 831 -16.40 -9.80 -32.12
N GLN A 832 -15.60 -10.72 -32.66
CA GLN A 832 -14.78 -11.62 -31.86
C GLN A 832 -13.70 -10.84 -31.10
N GLY A 833 -13.58 -11.08 -29.80
CA GLY A 833 -12.54 -10.51 -28.93
C GLY A 833 -11.56 -11.57 -28.42
N GLY A 834 -11.30 -12.63 -29.19
CA GLY A 834 -10.63 -13.84 -28.69
C GLY A 834 -11.61 -14.92 -28.29
N ASP A 835 -11.15 -15.92 -27.54
CA ASP A 835 -11.96 -17.05 -27.10
C ASP A 835 -12.81 -16.76 -25.87
N THR A 836 -12.56 -15.65 -25.17
CA THR A 836 -13.17 -15.28 -23.88
C THR A 836 -13.86 -13.91 -23.89
N PHE A 837 -13.86 -13.19 -25.01
CA PHE A 837 -14.51 -11.88 -25.12
C PHE A 837 -15.37 -11.75 -26.39
N LEU A 838 -16.47 -11.01 -26.26
CA LEU A 838 -17.33 -10.56 -27.35
C LEU A 838 -17.43 -9.03 -27.29
N LEU A 839 -17.13 -8.35 -28.39
CA LEU A 839 -17.35 -6.90 -28.53
C LEU A 839 -18.62 -6.66 -29.34
N VAL A 840 -19.55 -5.89 -28.79
CA VAL A 840 -20.80 -5.50 -29.46
C VAL A 840 -20.78 -4.00 -29.68
N GLU A 841 -20.77 -3.56 -30.93
CA GLU A 841 -20.69 -2.15 -31.31
C GLU A 841 -22.02 -1.67 -31.88
N PHE A 842 -22.37 -0.43 -31.55
CA PHE A 842 -23.65 0.20 -31.88
C PHE A 842 -23.44 1.47 -32.69
N GLY A 843 -24.19 1.60 -33.78
CA GLY A 843 -24.26 2.80 -34.59
C GLY A 843 -22.95 3.14 -35.30
N LEU A 844 -22.80 4.43 -35.62
CA LEU A 844 -21.59 4.96 -36.24
C LEU A 844 -20.55 5.31 -35.15
N GLN A 845 -19.30 5.49 -35.56
CA GLN A 845 -18.22 5.97 -34.68
C GLN A 845 -18.38 7.48 -34.40
N ARG A 846 -19.43 7.84 -33.67
CA ARG A 846 -19.74 9.18 -33.17
C ARG A 846 -20.46 9.07 -31.83
N ALA A 847 -20.41 10.13 -31.03
CA ALA A 847 -21.14 10.13 -29.77
C ALA A 847 -22.65 10.31 -30.01
N ASP A 848 -23.47 9.41 -29.48
CA ASP A 848 -24.93 9.40 -29.69
C ASP A 848 -25.67 8.97 -28.41
N VAL A 849 -26.46 9.88 -27.86
CA VAL A 849 -27.19 9.67 -26.61
C VAL A 849 -28.23 8.55 -26.72
N LEU A 850 -28.79 8.30 -27.91
CA LEU A 850 -29.70 7.17 -28.15
C LEU A 850 -28.97 5.84 -27.98
N VAL A 851 -27.74 5.77 -28.49
CA VAL A 851 -26.90 4.57 -28.39
C VAL A 851 -26.53 4.29 -26.94
N VAL A 852 -26.07 5.31 -26.21
CA VAL A 852 -25.70 5.19 -24.79
C VAL A 852 -26.91 4.69 -23.96
N ALA A 853 -28.10 5.26 -24.18
CA ALA A 853 -29.33 4.81 -23.50
C ALA A 853 -29.78 3.40 -23.90
N ARG A 854 -29.57 2.99 -25.16
CA ARG A 854 -29.86 1.63 -25.62
C ARG A 854 -28.90 0.61 -25.00
N ILE A 855 -27.61 0.96 -24.91
CA ILE A 855 -26.58 0.17 -24.22
C ILE A 855 -26.96 -0.05 -22.76
N ARG A 856 -27.40 0.99 -22.05
CA ARG A 856 -27.84 0.86 -20.65
C ARG A 856 -28.98 -0.14 -20.48
N GLN A 857 -30.00 -0.07 -21.33
CA GLN A 857 -31.11 -1.03 -21.31
C GLN A 857 -30.68 -2.46 -21.65
N LEU A 858 -29.68 -2.62 -22.53
CA LEU A 858 -29.11 -3.94 -22.83
C LEU A 858 -28.30 -4.49 -21.65
N VAL A 859 -27.48 -3.65 -21.00
CA VAL A 859 -26.73 -4.03 -19.80
C VAL A 859 -27.67 -4.53 -18.71
N GLU A 860 -28.76 -3.82 -18.42
CA GLU A 860 -29.76 -4.26 -17.43
C GLU A 860 -30.35 -5.64 -17.75
N LYS A 861 -30.59 -5.93 -19.03
CA LYS A 861 -31.07 -7.26 -19.48
C LYS A 861 -29.98 -8.33 -19.37
N LEU A 862 -28.72 -8.00 -19.61
CA LEU A 862 -27.58 -8.93 -19.51
C LEU A 862 -27.22 -9.23 -18.05
N GLU A 863 -27.26 -8.25 -17.16
CA GLU A 863 -27.04 -8.41 -15.71
C GLU A 863 -28.06 -9.37 -15.08
N ALA A 864 -29.25 -9.52 -15.69
CA ALA A 864 -30.24 -10.50 -15.28
C ALA A 864 -29.85 -11.97 -15.60
N LEU A 865 -28.86 -12.21 -16.48
CA LEU A 865 -28.38 -13.54 -16.86
C LEU A 865 -27.32 -14.08 -15.89
N LYS A 866 -27.69 -14.24 -14.62
CA LYS A 866 -26.76 -14.62 -13.55
C LYS A 866 -26.04 -15.95 -13.79
N ASP A 867 -26.69 -16.90 -14.44
CA ASP A 867 -26.14 -18.25 -14.68
C ASP A 867 -24.95 -18.25 -15.65
N TRP A 868 -24.73 -17.17 -16.40
CA TRP A 868 -23.66 -17.08 -17.40
C TRP A 868 -22.38 -16.42 -16.87
N ASN A 869 -22.42 -15.84 -15.66
CA ASN A 869 -21.28 -15.19 -15.01
C ASN A 869 -20.55 -14.18 -15.94
N LEU A 870 -21.31 -13.35 -16.64
CA LEU A 870 -20.77 -12.37 -17.59
C LEU A 870 -20.15 -11.19 -16.84
N SER A 871 -18.98 -10.74 -17.31
CA SER A 871 -18.39 -9.46 -16.92
C SER A 871 -18.61 -8.46 -18.04
N LEU A 872 -19.26 -7.34 -17.71
CA LEU A 872 -19.77 -6.36 -18.68
C LEU A 872 -18.98 -5.06 -18.60
N GLY A 873 -18.42 -4.64 -19.73
CA GLY A 873 -17.76 -3.35 -19.91
C GLY A 873 -18.56 -2.45 -20.86
N PRO A 874 -19.63 -1.78 -20.40
CA PRO A 874 -20.36 -0.82 -21.23
C PRO A 874 -19.52 0.43 -21.50
N ASN A 875 -19.71 0.99 -22.69
CA ASN A 875 -19.05 2.21 -23.12
C ASN A 875 -19.96 3.05 -24.03
N ILE A 876 -19.41 4.10 -24.64
CA ILE A 876 -20.17 5.11 -25.39
C ILE A 876 -20.97 4.51 -26.55
N ASN A 877 -20.36 3.63 -27.32
CA ASN A 877 -21.01 3.00 -28.47
C ASN A 877 -20.75 1.50 -28.53
N SER A 878 -20.37 0.88 -27.42
CA SER A 878 -20.06 -0.54 -27.38
C SER A 878 -20.31 -1.17 -26.01
N ILE A 879 -20.44 -2.48 -25.98
CA ILE A 879 -20.30 -3.30 -24.77
C ILE A 879 -19.27 -4.38 -25.06
N THR A 880 -18.27 -4.51 -24.20
CA THR A 880 -17.38 -5.68 -24.18
C THR A 880 -17.90 -6.65 -23.14
N ILE A 881 -18.06 -7.91 -23.53
CA ILE A 881 -18.57 -8.99 -22.68
C ILE A 881 -17.46 -10.01 -22.53
N GLU A 882 -16.92 -10.16 -21.32
CA GLU A 882 -16.06 -11.28 -20.94
C GLU A 882 -16.93 -12.45 -20.46
N TYR A 883 -16.64 -13.66 -20.94
CA TYR A 883 -17.42 -14.86 -20.64
C TYR A 883 -16.51 -16.08 -20.47
N ASP A 884 -16.98 -17.07 -19.70
CA ASP A 884 -16.34 -18.38 -19.62
C ASP A 884 -16.89 -19.30 -20.72
N PRO A 885 -16.06 -19.73 -21.69
CA PRO A 885 -16.52 -20.59 -22.77
C PRO A 885 -16.82 -22.04 -22.34
N LYS A 886 -16.53 -22.39 -21.08
CA LYS A 886 -16.99 -23.64 -20.44
C LYS A 886 -18.45 -23.54 -19.99
N VAL A 887 -18.95 -22.32 -19.77
CA VAL A 887 -20.33 -22.05 -19.32
C VAL A 887 -21.25 -21.77 -20.51
N VAL A 888 -20.80 -20.95 -21.46
CA VAL A 888 -21.60 -20.56 -22.65
C VAL A 888 -20.74 -20.53 -23.91
N SER A 889 -21.25 -21.08 -25.01
CA SER A 889 -20.53 -21.03 -26.30
C SER A 889 -20.59 -19.63 -26.92
N GLN A 890 -19.60 -19.27 -27.74
CA GLN A 890 -19.60 -17.98 -28.46
C GLN A 890 -20.88 -17.80 -29.31
N GLY A 891 -21.33 -18.87 -29.98
CA GLY A 891 -22.54 -18.83 -30.81
C GLY A 891 -23.81 -18.57 -29.99
N ASP A 892 -23.96 -19.26 -28.86
CA ASP A 892 -25.11 -19.07 -27.95
C ASP A 892 -25.10 -17.67 -27.34
N LEU A 893 -23.91 -17.16 -26.98
CA LEU A 893 -23.75 -15.80 -26.47
C LEU A 893 -24.17 -14.76 -27.50
N VAL A 894 -23.66 -14.84 -28.73
CA VAL A 894 -24.05 -13.93 -29.83
C VAL A 894 -25.55 -14.00 -30.09
N GLY A 895 -26.12 -15.21 -30.13
CA GLY A 895 -27.56 -15.43 -30.31
C GLY A 895 -28.39 -14.75 -29.23
N ARG A 896 -28.02 -14.95 -27.96
CA ARG A 896 -28.76 -14.40 -26.82
C ARG A 896 -28.62 -12.89 -26.68
N VAL A 897 -27.43 -12.33 -26.88
CA VAL A 897 -27.22 -10.88 -26.84
C VAL A 897 -28.04 -10.22 -27.95
N HIS A 898 -28.07 -10.81 -29.15
CA HIS A 898 -28.88 -10.31 -30.25
C HIS A 898 -30.39 -10.36 -29.95
N GLU A 899 -30.89 -11.44 -29.37
CA GLU A 899 -32.29 -11.55 -28.95
C GLU A 899 -32.66 -10.45 -27.95
N LEU A 900 -31.82 -10.23 -26.93
CA LEU A 900 -32.04 -9.20 -25.91
C LEU A 900 -31.97 -7.79 -26.49
N GLU A 901 -31.00 -7.50 -27.36
CA GLU A 901 -30.89 -6.22 -28.08
C GLU A 901 -32.14 -5.95 -28.92
N THR A 902 -32.60 -6.95 -29.68
CA THR A 902 -33.78 -6.85 -30.55
C THR A 902 -35.05 -6.61 -29.72
N SER A 903 -35.10 -7.11 -28.48
CA SER A 903 -36.22 -6.90 -27.55
C SER A 903 -36.34 -5.47 -27.01
N ILE A 904 -35.32 -4.62 -27.18
CA ILE A 904 -35.35 -3.23 -26.75
C ILE A 904 -36.14 -2.41 -27.77
N GLU A 905 -37.20 -1.75 -27.31
CA GLU A 905 -38.06 -0.88 -28.12
C GLU A 905 -37.25 0.28 -28.75
N ALA A 906 -37.62 0.68 -29.95
CA ALA A 906 -37.02 1.83 -30.64
C ALA A 906 -37.81 3.11 -30.33
N THR A 907 -37.62 3.65 -29.12
CA THR A 907 -38.33 4.83 -28.62
C THR A 907 -37.38 5.81 -27.93
N ILE A 908 -37.77 7.09 -27.92
CA ILE A 908 -37.10 8.16 -27.15
C ILE A 908 -37.82 8.47 -25.83
N ASP A 909 -39.00 7.91 -25.61
CA ASP A 909 -39.77 8.07 -24.37
C ASP A 909 -39.18 7.19 -23.25
N VAL A 910 -37.89 7.43 -22.94
CA VAL A 910 -37.10 6.70 -21.94
C VAL A 910 -36.65 7.66 -20.86
N ARG A 911 -36.90 7.30 -19.61
CA ARG A 911 -36.47 8.04 -18.43
C ARG A 911 -35.66 7.13 -17.54
N LEU A 912 -34.43 7.53 -17.22
CA LEU A 912 -33.47 6.71 -16.47
C LEU A 912 -33.08 7.42 -15.17
N PRO A 913 -33.08 6.73 -14.02
CA PRO A 913 -32.58 7.31 -12.78
C PRO A 913 -31.07 7.56 -12.90
N VAL A 914 -30.61 8.71 -12.43
CA VAL A 914 -29.19 9.08 -12.45
C VAL A 914 -28.78 9.77 -11.15
N ARG A 915 -27.49 9.75 -10.85
CA ARG A 915 -26.89 10.56 -9.79
C ARG A 915 -26.18 11.74 -10.43
N VAL A 916 -26.39 12.93 -9.90
CA VAL A 916 -25.72 14.16 -10.36
C VAL A 916 -24.66 14.55 -9.34
N PHE A 917 -23.43 14.64 -9.81
CA PHE A 917 -22.25 15.04 -9.06
C PHE A 917 -21.88 16.49 -9.37
N ARG A 918 -21.46 17.22 -8.34
CA ARG A 918 -20.89 18.57 -8.47
C ARG A 918 -19.49 18.61 -7.88
N LEU A 919 -18.47 18.73 -8.73
CA LEU A 919 -17.06 18.58 -8.35
C LEU A 919 -16.29 19.90 -8.46
N PRO A 920 -15.32 20.16 -7.56
CA PRO A 920 -14.40 21.29 -7.70
C PRO A 920 -13.46 21.05 -8.89
N ALA A 921 -13.19 22.09 -9.66
CA ALA A 921 -12.23 22.07 -10.75
C ALA A 921 -11.27 23.25 -10.63
N VAL A 922 -9.97 22.97 -10.71
CA VAL A 922 -8.90 23.97 -10.71
C VAL A 922 -8.09 23.86 -12.00
N ILE A 923 -7.83 25.01 -12.63
CA ILE A 923 -6.92 25.16 -13.76
C ILE A 923 -5.53 25.57 -13.22
N ASP A 924 -4.46 25.33 -13.99
CA ASP A 924 -3.08 25.75 -13.66
C ASP A 924 -2.51 25.20 -12.34
N HIS A 925 -3.07 24.09 -11.83
CA HIS A 925 -2.47 23.39 -10.70
C HIS A 925 -1.02 22.95 -11.04
N PRO A 926 -0.02 23.20 -10.18
CA PRO A 926 1.40 22.96 -10.48
C PRO A 926 1.72 21.54 -11.00
N ALA A 927 1.06 20.51 -10.44
CA ALA A 927 1.23 19.12 -10.87
C ALA A 927 0.92 18.86 -12.37
N LEU A 928 0.04 19.66 -13.00
CA LEU A 928 -0.25 19.51 -14.43
C LEU A 928 0.91 20.01 -15.29
N ASN A 929 1.54 21.12 -14.90
CA ASN A 929 2.72 21.66 -15.58
C ASN A 929 3.91 20.70 -15.44
N GLU A 930 4.15 20.17 -14.24
CA GLU A 930 5.20 19.16 -14.02
C GLU A 930 4.99 17.92 -14.90
N CYS A 931 3.73 17.48 -15.07
CA CYS A 931 3.40 16.35 -15.94
C CYS A 931 3.75 16.62 -17.42
N ILE A 932 3.46 17.83 -17.91
CA ILE A 932 3.77 18.25 -19.30
C ILE A 932 5.29 18.40 -19.50
N GLU A 933 5.99 18.98 -18.53
CA GLU A 933 7.45 19.11 -18.54
C GLU A 933 8.13 17.74 -18.55
N ARG A 934 7.68 16.82 -17.68
CA ARG A 934 8.17 15.44 -17.65
C ARG A 934 7.98 14.77 -19.01
N TYR A 935 6.79 14.85 -19.59
CA TYR A 935 6.53 14.27 -20.93
C TYR A 935 7.45 14.86 -22.00
N SER A 936 7.64 16.17 -21.98
CA SER A 936 8.50 16.87 -22.93
C SER A 936 9.96 16.47 -22.78
N GLY A 937 10.41 16.22 -21.55
CA GLY A 937 11.77 15.81 -21.24
C GLY A 937 12.08 14.33 -21.51
N THR A 938 11.07 13.43 -21.43
CA THR A 938 11.32 11.98 -21.45
C THR A 938 10.69 11.23 -22.63
N VAL A 939 9.65 11.76 -23.26
CA VAL A 939 8.91 11.05 -24.33
C VAL A 939 8.98 11.80 -25.65
N ARG A 940 8.44 13.02 -25.72
CA ARG A 940 8.38 13.80 -26.96
C ARG A 940 8.35 15.29 -26.65
N ASN A 941 9.31 16.02 -27.20
CA ASN A 941 9.50 17.45 -26.95
C ASN A 941 8.90 18.37 -28.04
N LYS A 942 8.41 17.82 -29.15
CA LYS A 942 7.86 18.58 -30.28
C LYS A 942 6.50 18.03 -30.69
N ALA A 943 5.43 18.71 -30.31
CA ALA A 943 4.06 18.39 -30.70
C ALA A 943 3.18 19.64 -30.63
N VAL A 944 2.09 19.68 -31.40
CA VAL A 944 1.21 20.87 -31.47
C VAL A 944 0.53 21.20 -30.15
N TYR A 945 0.41 20.20 -29.26
CA TYR A 945 -0.16 20.32 -27.92
C TYR A 945 0.85 20.73 -26.84
N LEU A 946 2.09 21.04 -27.20
CA LEU A 946 3.13 21.52 -26.30
C LEU A 946 3.47 22.99 -26.58
N PRO A 947 3.86 23.78 -25.55
CA PRO A 947 3.95 23.40 -24.13
C PRO A 947 2.63 23.53 -23.36
N ASP A 948 1.54 24.00 -23.99
CA ASP A 948 0.25 24.23 -23.31
C ASP A 948 -0.89 23.50 -24.02
N ASN A 949 -1.47 22.51 -23.33
CA ASN A 949 -2.59 21.72 -23.83
C ASN A 949 -3.87 22.55 -24.04
N LEU A 950 -4.15 23.51 -23.17
CA LEU A 950 -5.36 24.32 -23.25
C LEU A 950 -5.27 25.35 -24.39
N GLU A 951 -4.08 25.90 -24.62
CA GLU A 951 -3.83 26.78 -25.76
C GLU A 951 -3.99 26.03 -27.08
N TYR A 952 -3.52 24.78 -27.15
CA TYR A 952 -3.80 23.90 -28.28
C TYR A 952 -5.29 23.64 -28.44
N LEU A 953 -6.01 23.28 -27.37
CA LEU A 953 -7.46 23.04 -27.43
C LEU A 953 -8.20 24.30 -27.88
N ALA A 954 -7.78 25.50 -27.47
CA ALA A 954 -8.38 26.75 -27.92
C ALA A 954 -8.23 26.92 -29.45
N LYS A 955 -7.00 26.79 -29.96
CA LYS A 955 -6.70 26.88 -31.41
C LYS A 955 -7.41 25.80 -32.21
N ASN A 956 -7.38 24.56 -31.74
CA ASN A 956 -8.00 23.41 -32.40
C ASN A 956 -9.52 23.57 -32.55
N ASN A 957 -10.15 24.37 -31.69
CA ASN A 957 -11.60 24.61 -31.70
C ASN A 957 -12.00 26.00 -32.20
N GLY A 958 -11.04 26.82 -32.65
CA GLY A 958 -11.31 28.20 -33.08
C GLY A 958 -11.83 29.11 -31.96
N LEU A 959 -11.42 28.84 -30.72
CA LEU A 959 -11.70 29.64 -29.52
C LEU A 959 -10.64 30.74 -29.34
N SER A 960 -10.99 31.76 -28.56
CA SER A 960 -10.17 32.96 -28.39
C SER A 960 -9.07 32.83 -27.34
N SER A 961 -9.21 31.91 -26.38
CA SER A 961 -8.26 31.76 -25.27
C SER A 961 -8.36 30.39 -24.59
N ARG A 962 -7.29 30.03 -23.85
CA ARG A 962 -7.29 28.89 -22.93
C ARG A 962 -8.41 28.94 -21.88
N ARG A 963 -8.80 30.15 -21.46
CA ARG A 963 -9.87 30.35 -20.47
C ARG A 963 -11.24 29.91 -21.01
N GLU A 964 -11.51 30.20 -22.28
CA GLU A 964 -12.77 29.82 -22.93
C GLU A 964 -12.94 28.29 -22.98
N VAL A 965 -11.85 27.52 -23.11
CA VAL A 965 -11.88 26.04 -23.01
C VAL A 965 -12.38 25.58 -21.64
N PHE A 966 -11.85 26.19 -20.57
CA PHE A 966 -12.24 25.86 -19.20
C PHE A 966 -13.68 26.28 -18.89
N ASP A 967 -14.09 27.48 -19.33
CA ASP A 967 -15.47 27.94 -19.17
C ASP A 967 -16.47 27.04 -19.91
N MET A 968 -16.13 26.54 -21.10
CA MET A 968 -16.96 25.56 -21.80
C MET A 968 -17.09 24.24 -21.01
N MET A 969 -16.03 23.77 -20.37
CA MET A 969 -16.07 22.60 -19.49
C MET A 969 -16.99 22.84 -18.29
N LEU A 970 -16.84 23.96 -17.58
CA LEU A 970 -17.64 24.30 -16.40
C LEU A 970 -19.15 24.39 -16.72
N ASN A 971 -19.50 24.89 -17.91
CA ASN A 971 -20.88 25.07 -18.34
C ASN A 971 -21.51 23.82 -19.00
N THR A 972 -20.79 22.71 -19.08
CA THR A 972 -21.26 21.47 -19.70
C THR A 972 -21.66 20.44 -18.64
N LYS A 973 -22.82 19.80 -18.83
CA LYS A 973 -23.16 18.56 -18.13
C LYS A 973 -22.52 17.39 -18.84
N PHE A 974 -21.90 16.48 -18.10
CA PHE A 974 -21.25 15.30 -18.66
C PHE A 974 -21.98 14.04 -18.22
N LEU A 975 -22.33 13.16 -19.16
CA LEU A 975 -22.82 11.82 -18.89
C LEU A 975 -21.63 10.85 -18.77
N CYS A 976 -21.53 10.12 -17.67
CA CYS A 976 -20.56 9.05 -17.50
C CYS A 976 -20.96 7.86 -18.37
N ALA A 977 -20.34 7.69 -19.52
CA ALA A 977 -20.67 6.61 -20.45
C ALA A 977 -20.00 5.28 -20.09
N ALA A 978 -18.86 5.32 -19.41
CA ALA A 978 -18.10 4.14 -19.00
C ALA A 978 -17.32 4.40 -17.72
N VAL A 979 -16.98 3.34 -16.99
CA VAL A 979 -16.08 3.39 -15.84
C VAL A 979 -15.07 2.26 -15.97
N GLY A 980 -13.78 2.58 -16.06
CA GLY A 980 -12.74 1.56 -16.17
C GLY A 980 -11.34 2.10 -16.42
N PHE A 981 -10.67 1.62 -17.46
CA PHE A 981 -9.25 1.80 -17.79
C PHE A 981 -8.39 1.24 -16.66
N TYR A 982 -8.05 2.08 -15.70
CA TYR A 982 -7.50 1.72 -14.41
C TYR A 982 -8.37 2.31 -13.28
N ILE A 983 -8.68 1.48 -12.28
CA ILE A 983 -9.23 1.86 -10.96
C ILE A 983 -10.32 2.93 -10.99
N GLY A 984 -11.33 2.71 -11.83
CA GLY A 984 -12.55 3.50 -11.83
C GLY A 984 -12.51 4.79 -12.64
N THR A 985 -11.68 4.90 -13.68
CA THR A 985 -11.64 6.09 -14.57
C THR A 985 -12.99 6.26 -15.26
N PRO A 986 -13.77 7.32 -14.99
CA PRO A 986 -14.98 7.58 -15.74
C PRO A 986 -14.63 8.18 -17.11
N ILE A 987 -15.32 7.71 -18.16
CA ILE A 987 -15.30 8.30 -19.49
C ILE A 987 -16.58 9.10 -19.67
N LEU A 988 -16.42 10.36 -20.03
CA LEU A 988 -17.44 11.38 -19.96
C LEU A 988 -17.83 11.86 -21.36
N PHE A 989 -19.13 11.79 -21.65
CA PHE A 989 -19.78 12.30 -22.84
C PHE A 989 -20.39 13.69 -22.55
N PRO A 990 -19.99 14.76 -23.27
CA PRO A 990 -20.58 16.08 -23.07
C PRO A 990 -22.02 16.14 -23.59
N LEU A 991 -22.98 16.45 -22.72
CA LEU A 991 -24.40 16.72 -23.05
C LEU A 991 -24.58 18.14 -23.58
N SER A 992 -23.77 18.54 -24.56
CA SER A 992 -23.81 19.86 -25.19
C SER A 992 -23.58 19.76 -26.70
N PRO A 993 -24.36 20.49 -27.52
CA PRO A 993 -24.15 20.49 -28.97
C PRO A 993 -22.90 21.27 -29.42
N THR A 994 -22.28 22.04 -28.54
CA THR A 994 -21.03 22.77 -28.78
C THR A 994 -19.92 22.21 -27.89
N TYR A 995 -19.48 20.98 -28.17
CA TYR A 995 -18.36 20.34 -27.48
C TYR A 995 -17.03 20.65 -28.16
N ILE A 996 -15.96 20.67 -27.36
CA ILE A 996 -14.59 20.80 -27.85
C ILE A 996 -14.05 19.47 -28.40
N MET A 997 -13.09 19.57 -29.31
CA MET A 997 -12.38 18.48 -29.97
C MET A 997 -10.88 18.58 -29.71
N GLY A 998 -10.19 17.45 -29.60
CA GLY A 998 -8.74 17.41 -29.42
C GLY A 998 -8.17 16.04 -29.75
N GLN A 999 -6.91 15.97 -30.17
CA GLN A 999 -6.25 14.68 -30.33
C GLN A 999 -5.83 14.07 -28.99
N LYS A 1000 -5.48 12.79 -29.00
CA LYS A 1000 -4.79 12.12 -27.89
C LYS A 1000 -3.27 12.29 -28.09
N TYR A 1001 -2.52 12.27 -27.00
CA TYR A 1001 -1.05 12.28 -26.99
C TYR A 1001 -0.49 11.15 -27.86
N ASN A 1002 0.60 11.43 -28.57
CA ASN A 1002 1.28 10.47 -29.44
C ASN A 1002 2.81 10.60 -29.33
N PRO A 1003 3.51 9.66 -28.66
CA PRO A 1003 2.98 8.56 -27.83
C PRO A 1003 2.30 9.06 -26.54
N THR A 1004 1.54 8.18 -25.86
CA THR A 1004 0.87 8.48 -24.59
C THR A 1004 1.86 8.77 -23.45
N ARG A 1005 1.45 9.54 -22.44
CA ARG A 1005 2.24 9.75 -21.21
C ARG A 1005 2.35 8.47 -20.39
N VAL A 1006 3.46 8.34 -19.67
CA VAL A 1006 3.72 7.22 -18.75
C VAL A 1006 3.04 7.40 -17.39
N ALA A 1007 2.82 8.65 -16.95
CA ALA A 1007 2.15 9.00 -15.69
C ALA A 1007 1.36 10.31 -15.86
N THR A 1008 0.19 10.37 -15.25
CA THR A 1008 -0.72 11.53 -15.19
C THR A 1008 -1.21 11.64 -13.75
N PRO A 1009 -1.10 12.79 -13.07
CA PRO A 1009 -1.47 12.92 -11.66
C PRO A 1009 -2.92 12.52 -11.37
N GLY A 1010 -3.17 11.98 -10.17
CA GLY A 1010 -4.52 11.70 -9.69
C GLY A 1010 -5.39 12.96 -9.60
N GLY A 1011 -6.67 12.80 -9.90
CA GLY A 1011 -7.65 13.88 -9.97
C GLY A 1011 -7.63 14.67 -11.30
N THR A 1012 -6.74 14.34 -12.24
CA THR A 1012 -6.65 15.10 -13.49
C THR A 1012 -7.88 14.89 -14.36
N ILE A 1013 -8.47 15.98 -14.84
CA ILE A 1013 -9.52 16.01 -15.87
C ILE A 1013 -8.83 16.13 -17.22
N GLY A 1014 -8.93 15.08 -18.03
CA GLY A 1014 -8.36 15.00 -19.36
C GLY A 1014 -9.42 15.05 -20.46
N MET A 1015 -9.01 15.44 -21.67
CA MET A 1015 -9.85 15.48 -22.87
C MET A 1015 -9.19 14.78 -24.07
N GLY A 1016 -9.91 13.94 -24.81
CA GLY A 1016 -9.40 13.25 -26.00
C GLY A 1016 -10.51 12.85 -26.96
N GLY A 1017 -10.33 13.14 -28.26
CA GLY A 1017 -11.39 13.01 -29.26
C GLY A 1017 -12.45 14.08 -29.03
N SER A 1018 -13.66 13.66 -28.65
CA SER A 1018 -14.78 14.49 -28.16
C SER A 1018 -15.10 14.22 -26.68
N LEU A 1019 -14.31 13.36 -26.02
CA LEU A 1019 -14.61 12.80 -24.72
C LEU A 1019 -13.73 13.41 -23.64
N PHE A 1020 -14.22 13.31 -22.41
CA PHE A 1020 -13.45 13.64 -21.22
C PHE A 1020 -13.19 12.39 -20.40
N ALA A 1021 -12.17 12.42 -19.55
CA ALA A 1021 -11.89 11.38 -18.57
C ALA A 1021 -11.37 12.02 -17.29
N MET A 1022 -11.57 11.36 -16.15
CA MET A 1022 -10.96 11.78 -14.88
C MET A 1022 -10.05 10.69 -14.34
N TYR A 1023 -8.76 10.97 -14.17
CA TYR A 1023 -7.79 10.00 -13.68
C TYR A 1023 -7.97 9.81 -12.16
N PRO A 1024 -8.44 8.66 -11.65
CA PRO A 1024 -8.79 8.51 -10.23
C PRO A 1024 -7.57 8.55 -9.31
N LYS A 1025 -6.46 8.01 -9.79
CA LYS A 1025 -5.10 8.14 -9.22
C LYS A 1025 -4.09 8.31 -10.36
N GLU A 1026 -2.81 8.39 -9.99
CA GLU A 1026 -1.73 8.40 -10.95
C GLU A 1026 -1.76 7.16 -11.87
N ALA A 1027 -1.80 7.41 -13.18
CA ALA A 1027 -1.80 6.35 -14.20
C ALA A 1027 -1.26 6.86 -15.55
N PRO A 1028 -0.85 5.98 -16.47
CA PRO A 1028 -0.57 6.37 -17.86
C PRO A 1028 -1.77 7.05 -18.51
N GLY A 1029 -1.54 7.95 -19.45
CA GLY A 1029 -2.64 8.74 -20.01
C GLY A 1029 -2.38 9.32 -21.40
N GLY A 1030 -3.41 9.26 -22.25
CA GLY A 1030 -3.38 9.81 -23.61
C GLY A 1030 -4.17 11.11 -23.77
N TYR A 1031 -4.96 11.52 -22.78
CA TYR A 1031 -5.87 12.66 -22.91
C TYR A 1031 -5.13 13.98 -22.64
N MET A 1032 -5.47 15.06 -23.35
CA MET A 1032 -4.98 16.42 -23.11
C MET A 1032 -5.36 16.87 -21.70
N LEU A 1033 -4.45 17.49 -20.96
CA LEU A 1033 -4.69 17.94 -19.59
C LEU A 1033 -5.51 19.24 -19.61
N VAL A 1034 -6.65 19.26 -18.92
CA VAL A 1034 -7.56 20.42 -18.89
C VAL A 1034 -7.58 21.10 -17.53
N ALA A 1035 -7.84 20.33 -16.48
CA ALA A 1035 -8.01 20.80 -15.11
C ALA A 1035 -7.73 19.67 -14.11
N ARG A 1036 -7.86 19.94 -12.81
CA ARG A 1036 -7.77 18.93 -11.75
C ARG A 1036 -9.00 19.02 -10.82
N THR A 1037 -9.45 17.87 -10.35
CA THR A 1037 -10.45 17.64 -9.28
C THR A 1037 -9.82 16.75 -8.20
N LEU A 1038 -10.55 16.48 -7.11
CA LEU A 1038 -10.12 15.52 -6.09
C LEU A 1038 -10.02 14.09 -6.65
N GLU A 1039 -9.23 13.24 -5.99
CA GLU A 1039 -9.11 11.82 -6.34
C GLU A 1039 -10.43 11.07 -6.17
N LEU A 1040 -10.69 10.15 -7.11
CA LEU A 1040 -12.00 9.51 -7.29
C LEU A 1040 -12.00 8.03 -6.88
N TRP A 1041 -10.97 7.62 -6.15
CA TRP A 1041 -10.72 6.25 -5.74
C TRP A 1041 -10.12 6.17 -4.34
N ASP A 1042 -10.71 5.32 -3.49
CA ASP A 1042 -10.15 4.98 -2.19
C ASP A 1042 -10.01 3.46 -2.07
N THR A 1043 -8.78 2.95 -2.24
CA THR A 1043 -8.46 1.50 -2.30
C THR A 1043 -9.08 0.68 -1.15
N TYR A 1044 -9.21 1.29 0.03
CA TYR A 1044 -9.71 0.65 1.24
C TYR A 1044 -11.12 1.11 1.63
N GLY A 1045 -11.72 2.03 0.88
CA GLY A 1045 -13.09 2.51 1.09
C GLY A 1045 -13.35 3.07 2.49
N SER A 1046 -12.36 3.77 3.05
CA SER A 1046 -12.37 4.36 4.39
C SER A 1046 -12.84 5.82 4.41
N LYS A 1047 -12.89 6.48 3.25
CA LYS A 1047 -13.32 7.87 3.09
C LYS A 1047 -14.81 7.98 2.76
N PRO A 1048 -15.48 9.08 3.11
CA PRO A 1048 -16.88 9.29 2.76
C PRO A 1048 -17.14 9.16 1.25
N GLY A 1049 -18.23 8.48 0.89
CA GLY A 1049 -18.59 8.18 -0.50
C GLY A 1049 -18.05 6.85 -1.03
N PHE A 1050 -17.13 6.21 -0.31
CA PHE A 1050 -16.54 4.91 -0.68
C PHE A 1050 -16.86 3.84 0.36
N THR A 1051 -16.79 2.58 -0.05
CA THR A 1051 -16.83 1.41 0.85
C THR A 1051 -15.78 0.38 0.43
N PRO A 1052 -15.37 -0.57 1.28
CA PRO A 1052 -14.41 -1.61 0.87
C PRO A 1052 -14.87 -2.42 -0.35
N SER A 1053 -16.19 -2.59 -0.55
CA SER A 1053 -16.79 -3.23 -1.72
C SER A 1053 -17.01 -2.29 -2.92
N LYS A 1054 -16.87 -0.99 -2.71
CA LYS A 1054 -17.04 0.06 -3.72
C LYS A 1054 -15.97 1.15 -3.52
N PRO A 1055 -14.70 0.85 -3.85
CA PRO A 1055 -13.58 1.81 -3.76
C PRO A 1055 -13.61 2.89 -4.86
N TRP A 1056 -14.54 2.82 -5.81
CA TRP A 1056 -14.77 3.81 -6.86
C TRP A 1056 -16.02 4.66 -6.57
N LEU A 1057 -16.04 5.88 -7.12
CA LEU A 1057 -17.17 6.81 -6.92
C LEU A 1057 -18.29 6.65 -7.97
N PHE A 1058 -17.89 6.55 -9.24
CA PHE A 1058 -18.79 6.65 -10.39
C PHE A 1058 -19.31 5.31 -10.88
N GLU A 1059 -20.53 5.35 -11.41
CA GLU A 1059 -21.14 4.29 -12.20
C GLU A 1059 -21.44 4.82 -13.61
N PRO A 1060 -21.52 3.94 -14.62
CA PRO A 1060 -22.10 4.31 -15.90
C PRO A 1060 -23.49 4.93 -15.68
N PHE A 1061 -23.80 5.96 -16.47
CA PHE A 1061 -24.99 6.82 -16.41
C PHE A 1061 -25.05 7.92 -15.33
N ASP A 1062 -24.02 8.09 -14.49
CA ASP A 1062 -23.94 9.29 -13.65
C ASP A 1062 -23.81 10.58 -14.48
N ILE A 1063 -24.26 11.71 -13.93
CA ILE A 1063 -24.08 13.04 -14.51
C ILE A 1063 -23.06 13.82 -13.69
N ILE A 1064 -22.09 14.46 -14.33
CA ILE A 1064 -21.04 15.25 -13.70
C ILE A 1064 -21.18 16.72 -14.12
N THR A 1065 -21.04 17.61 -13.14
CA THR A 1065 -20.92 19.06 -13.30
C THR A 1065 -19.75 19.57 -12.48
N TYR A 1066 -19.19 20.71 -12.88
CA TYR A 1066 -18.02 21.30 -12.22
C TYR A 1066 -18.30 22.69 -11.68
N TYR A 1067 -17.55 23.11 -10.66
CA TYR A 1067 -17.46 24.49 -10.22
C TYR A 1067 -15.99 24.88 -10.02
N GLU A 1068 -15.66 26.11 -10.37
CA GLU A 1068 -14.30 26.63 -10.24
C GLU A 1068 -13.91 26.82 -8.77
N VAL A 1069 -12.65 26.50 -8.47
CA VAL A 1069 -11.97 26.85 -7.22
C VAL A 1069 -10.57 27.39 -7.52
N SER A 1070 -10.06 28.25 -6.65
CA SER A 1070 -8.65 28.67 -6.66
C SER A 1070 -7.71 27.51 -6.28
N VAL A 1071 -6.41 27.67 -6.53
CA VAL A 1071 -5.39 26.68 -6.12
C VAL A 1071 -5.38 26.53 -4.59
N GLU A 1072 -5.51 27.64 -3.86
CA GLU A 1072 -5.55 27.66 -2.40
C GLU A 1072 -6.79 26.95 -1.84
N GLU A 1073 -7.96 27.20 -2.42
CA GLU A 1073 -9.20 26.49 -2.06
C GLU A 1073 -9.11 25.01 -2.39
N TYR A 1074 -8.56 24.65 -3.56
CA TYR A 1074 -8.35 23.27 -3.95
C TYR A 1074 -7.44 22.53 -2.94
N SER A 1075 -6.30 23.13 -2.56
CA SER A 1075 -5.39 22.53 -1.57
C SER A 1075 -6.07 22.28 -0.22
N LYS A 1076 -6.97 23.17 0.20
CA LYS A 1076 -7.78 22.95 1.40
C LYS A 1076 -8.70 21.73 1.25
N LEU A 1077 -9.45 21.65 0.14
CA LEU A 1077 -10.35 20.52 -0.13
C LEU A 1077 -9.58 19.19 -0.25
N GLU A 1078 -8.40 19.22 -0.85
CA GLU A 1078 -7.52 18.06 -0.99
C GLU A 1078 -7.02 17.58 0.39
N SER A 1079 -6.65 18.50 1.27
CA SER A 1079 -6.31 18.18 2.67
C SER A 1079 -7.50 17.57 3.43
N GLU A 1080 -8.70 18.12 3.27
CA GLU A 1080 -9.93 17.56 3.86
C GLU A 1080 -10.26 16.17 3.29
N TYR A 1081 -10.01 15.93 2.01
CA TYR A 1081 -10.16 14.61 1.38
C TYR A 1081 -9.19 13.59 1.97
N PHE A 1082 -7.90 13.91 2.07
CA PHE A 1082 -6.91 13.00 2.68
C PHE A 1082 -7.17 12.75 4.17
N ALA A 1083 -7.72 13.73 4.88
CA ALA A 1083 -8.17 13.59 6.27
C ALA A 1083 -9.49 12.79 6.42
N GLY A 1084 -10.15 12.41 5.32
CA GLY A 1084 -11.43 11.68 5.33
C GLY A 1084 -12.63 12.52 5.79
N LYS A 1085 -12.55 13.86 5.63
CA LYS A 1085 -13.60 14.81 6.05
C LYS A 1085 -14.40 15.39 4.88
N TYR A 1086 -13.85 15.34 3.66
CA TYR A 1086 -14.55 15.82 2.48
C TYR A 1086 -15.77 14.95 2.15
N GLN A 1087 -16.90 15.59 1.86
CA GLN A 1087 -18.15 14.94 1.45
C GLN A 1087 -18.48 15.37 0.03
N TYR A 1088 -18.66 14.40 -0.86
CA TYR A 1088 -19.05 14.67 -2.25
C TYR A 1088 -20.48 15.21 -2.33
N GLN A 1089 -20.70 16.21 -3.19
CA GLN A 1089 -22.04 16.74 -3.50
C GLN A 1089 -22.71 15.83 -4.53
N ILE A 1090 -23.66 15.00 -4.07
CA ILE A 1090 -24.39 14.02 -4.87
C ILE A 1090 -25.89 14.23 -4.66
N GLN A 1091 -26.66 14.26 -5.75
CA GLN A 1091 -28.13 14.32 -5.72
C GLN A 1091 -28.73 13.32 -6.70
N ASP A 1092 -29.87 12.74 -6.37
CA ASP A 1092 -30.62 11.89 -7.31
C ASP A 1092 -31.41 12.76 -8.30
N ASP A 1093 -31.47 12.34 -9.56
CA ASP A 1093 -32.22 12.99 -10.63
C ASP A 1093 -32.71 11.96 -11.66
N VAL A 1094 -33.40 12.41 -12.71
CA VAL A 1094 -33.89 11.58 -13.81
C VAL A 1094 -33.40 12.14 -15.14
N PHE A 1095 -32.64 11.32 -15.87
CA PHE A 1095 -32.25 11.63 -17.23
C PHE A 1095 -33.42 11.36 -18.19
N ASP A 1096 -33.86 12.39 -18.90
CA ASP A 1096 -34.90 12.31 -19.93
C ASP A 1096 -34.26 12.25 -21.33
N LEU A 1097 -34.36 11.09 -21.97
CA LEU A 1097 -33.76 10.86 -23.29
C LEU A 1097 -34.41 11.75 -24.37
N LYS A 1098 -35.71 12.01 -24.25
CA LYS A 1098 -36.46 12.83 -25.21
C LYS A 1098 -35.99 14.27 -25.19
N GLU A 1099 -35.77 14.82 -23.99
CA GLU A 1099 -35.22 16.16 -23.82
C GLU A 1099 -33.82 16.27 -24.42
N ALA A 1100 -32.90 15.37 -24.03
CA ALA A 1100 -31.53 15.36 -24.53
C ALA A 1100 -31.49 15.22 -26.06
N TYR A 1101 -32.29 14.29 -26.62
CA TYR A 1101 -32.40 14.10 -28.06
C TYR A 1101 -32.90 15.36 -28.78
N ALA A 1102 -33.94 16.01 -28.25
CA ALA A 1102 -34.48 17.24 -28.82
C ALA A 1102 -33.44 18.38 -28.85
N THR A 1103 -32.63 18.52 -27.80
CA THR A 1103 -31.53 19.51 -27.76
C THR A 1103 -30.53 19.29 -28.89
N PHE A 1104 -30.04 18.06 -29.08
CA PHE A 1104 -29.08 17.75 -30.15
C PHE A 1104 -29.70 17.91 -31.55
N GLN A 1105 -30.99 17.56 -31.72
CA GLN A 1105 -31.68 17.73 -33.00
C GLN A 1105 -31.88 19.19 -33.38
N ALA A 1106 -32.32 20.04 -32.44
CA ALA A 1106 -32.49 21.47 -32.69
C ALA A 1106 -31.16 22.14 -33.09
N ALA A 1107 -30.05 21.73 -32.44
CA ALA A 1107 -28.73 22.27 -32.69
C ALA A 1107 -28.16 21.99 -34.09
N ARG A 1108 -28.61 20.92 -34.78
CA ARG A 1108 -28.13 20.60 -36.14
C ARG A 1108 -28.40 21.72 -37.14
N THR A 1109 -29.42 22.54 -36.89
CA THR A 1109 -29.84 23.63 -37.77
C THR A 1109 -29.65 25.02 -37.15
N ASP A 1110 -29.14 25.11 -35.91
CA ASP A 1110 -28.88 26.39 -35.25
C ASP A 1110 -27.67 27.08 -35.92
N PRO A 1111 -27.84 28.30 -36.50
CA PRO A 1111 -26.76 29.01 -37.16
C PRO A 1111 -25.50 29.21 -36.29
N LYS A 1112 -25.66 29.41 -34.97
CA LYS A 1112 -24.52 29.61 -34.06
C LYS A 1112 -23.72 28.34 -33.87
N VAL A 1113 -24.40 27.19 -33.75
CA VAL A 1113 -23.75 25.88 -33.63
C VAL A 1113 -23.06 25.52 -34.93
N VAL A 1114 -23.71 25.76 -36.08
CA VAL A 1114 -23.11 25.52 -37.40
C VAL A 1114 -21.86 26.38 -37.60
N GLU A 1115 -21.91 27.68 -37.27
CA GLU A 1115 -20.74 28.57 -37.35
C GLU A 1115 -19.61 28.13 -36.41
N TYR A 1116 -19.93 27.74 -35.18
CA TYR A 1116 -18.95 27.15 -34.25
C TYR A 1116 -18.29 25.91 -34.84
N ARG A 1117 -19.07 24.97 -35.39
CA ARG A 1117 -18.54 23.74 -36.00
C ARG A 1117 -17.67 24.01 -37.22
N GLN A 1118 -17.98 25.05 -38.01
CA GLN A 1118 -17.12 25.46 -39.11
C GLN A 1118 -15.77 26.01 -38.63
N ARG A 1119 -15.77 26.86 -37.58
CA ARG A 1119 -14.52 27.35 -36.96
C ARG A 1119 -13.70 26.21 -36.35
N GLN A 1120 -14.35 25.29 -35.66
CA GLN A 1120 -13.72 24.09 -35.09
C GLN A 1120 -13.12 23.21 -36.18
N ALA A 1121 -13.85 22.91 -37.27
CA ALA A 1121 -13.34 22.10 -38.36
C ALA A 1121 -12.10 22.73 -39.03
N LYS A 1122 -12.08 24.05 -39.17
CA LYS A 1122 -10.91 24.79 -39.66
C LYS A 1122 -9.73 24.65 -38.69
N GLY A 1123 -9.96 24.86 -37.39
CA GLY A 1123 -8.93 24.70 -36.35
C GLY A 1123 -8.33 23.28 -36.33
N ILE A 1124 -9.16 22.25 -36.40
CA ILE A 1124 -8.72 20.83 -36.46
C ILE A 1124 -7.82 20.59 -37.69
N ALA A 1125 -8.21 21.10 -38.85
CA ALA A 1125 -7.41 20.93 -40.07
C ALA A 1125 -6.04 21.60 -39.96
N GLU A 1126 -6.00 22.87 -39.51
CA GLU A 1126 -4.77 23.64 -39.34
C GLU A 1126 -3.84 23.02 -38.30
N GLN A 1127 -4.35 22.68 -37.10
CA GLN A 1127 -3.53 22.06 -36.05
C GLN A 1127 -3.07 20.65 -36.43
N GLY A 1128 -3.88 19.90 -37.18
CA GLY A 1128 -3.50 18.57 -37.68
C GLY A 1128 -2.39 18.62 -38.73
N GLU A 1129 -2.30 19.67 -39.54
CA GLU A 1129 -1.17 19.89 -40.46
C GLU A 1129 0.12 20.22 -39.69
N ILE A 1130 0.04 21.09 -38.69
CA ILE A 1130 1.17 21.44 -37.83
C ILE A 1130 1.71 20.21 -37.10
N GLU A 1131 0.81 19.38 -36.54
CA GLU A 1131 1.21 18.17 -35.83
C GLU A 1131 1.97 17.18 -36.71
N ARG A 1132 1.53 16.96 -37.96
CA ARG A 1132 2.25 16.09 -38.90
C ARG A 1132 3.67 16.59 -39.15
N GLY A 1133 3.84 17.90 -39.38
CA GLY A 1133 5.16 18.50 -39.56
C GLY A 1133 6.06 18.35 -38.33
N LEU A 1134 5.52 18.59 -37.13
CA LEU A 1134 6.27 18.45 -35.87
C LEU A 1134 6.63 16.99 -35.57
N TYR A 1135 5.78 16.03 -35.95
CA TYR A 1135 6.06 14.61 -35.81
C TYR A 1135 7.20 14.15 -36.72
N ASP A 1136 7.18 14.60 -37.99
CA ASP A 1136 8.25 14.32 -38.95
C ASP A 1136 9.58 14.92 -38.48
N GLU A 1137 9.57 16.15 -38.00
CA GLU A 1137 10.74 16.83 -37.44
C GLU A 1137 11.32 16.06 -36.24
N TRP A 1138 10.47 15.70 -35.28
CA TRP A 1138 10.88 14.93 -34.10
C TRP A 1138 11.46 13.55 -34.47
N THR A 1139 10.83 12.86 -35.41
CA THR A 1139 11.28 11.53 -35.86
C THR A 1139 12.63 11.61 -36.57
N ASN A 1140 12.85 12.66 -37.36
CA ASN A 1140 14.14 12.89 -38.01
C ASN A 1140 15.24 13.26 -37.00
N ASP A 1141 14.92 14.10 -35.99
CA ASP A 1141 15.85 14.42 -34.90
C ASP A 1141 16.28 13.16 -34.14
N LEU A 1142 15.35 12.23 -33.86
CA LEU A 1142 15.65 10.97 -33.19
C LEU A 1142 16.63 10.12 -34.01
N LYS A 1143 16.37 9.95 -35.31
CA LYS A 1143 17.25 9.19 -36.22
C LYS A 1143 18.64 9.79 -36.30
N LEU A 1144 18.73 11.13 -36.36
CA LEU A 1144 20.01 11.84 -36.43
C LEU A 1144 20.82 11.61 -35.13
N ARG A 1145 20.18 11.77 -33.96
CA ARG A 1145 20.83 11.53 -32.67
C ARG A 1145 21.29 10.08 -32.52
N GLU A 1146 20.49 9.11 -32.93
CA GLU A 1146 20.88 7.70 -32.91
C GLU A 1146 22.13 7.44 -33.77
N GLN A 1147 22.23 8.08 -34.95
CA GLN A 1147 23.40 7.99 -35.82
C GLN A 1147 24.65 8.65 -35.20
N GLU A 1148 24.52 9.87 -34.69
CA GLU A 1148 25.62 10.60 -34.04
C GLU A 1148 26.14 9.87 -32.79
N GLU A 1149 25.24 9.31 -31.98
CA GLU A 1149 25.59 8.53 -30.79
C GLU A 1149 26.32 7.23 -31.19
N ALA A 1150 25.87 6.54 -32.25
CA ALA A 1150 26.53 5.34 -32.76
C ALA A 1150 27.95 5.63 -33.29
N GLU A 1151 28.15 6.76 -33.97
CA GLU A 1151 29.47 7.19 -34.44
C GLU A 1151 30.40 7.59 -33.29
N ARG A 1152 29.89 8.33 -32.29
CA ARG A 1152 30.63 8.70 -31.08
C ARG A 1152 31.07 7.47 -30.27
N LEU A 1153 30.18 6.48 -30.11
CA LEU A 1153 30.49 5.24 -29.40
C LEU A 1153 31.62 4.47 -30.09
N LYS A 1154 31.57 4.41 -31.43
CA LYS A 1154 32.57 3.74 -32.25
C LYS A 1154 33.96 4.37 -32.14
N SER A 1155 34.06 5.69 -31.94
CA SER A 1155 35.35 6.36 -31.75
C SER A 1155 35.93 6.16 -30.34
N LEU A 1156 35.06 6.04 -29.31
CA LEU A 1156 35.47 5.87 -27.92
C LEU A 1156 36.00 4.47 -27.60
N LEU A 1157 35.62 3.44 -28.38
CA LEU A 1157 35.98 2.03 -28.16
C LEU A 1157 37.24 1.58 -28.92
N ALA A 1158 37.97 2.52 -29.54
CA ALA A 1158 39.18 2.23 -30.29
C ALA A 1158 40.45 2.07 -29.42
N GLU A 1159 40.38 2.36 -28.12
CA GLU A 1159 41.48 2.22 -27.15
C GLU A 1159 41.17 1.14 -26.11
N SER A 1160 42.23 0.49 -25.58
CA SER A 1160 42.15 -0.57 -24.57
C SER A 1160 41.46 -0.07 -23.29
N THR A 1161 40.15 -0.32 -23.20
CA THR A 1161 39.27 0.25 -22.20
C THR A 1161 38.55 -0.85 -21.41
N ILE A 1162 38.25 -0.56 -20.15
CA ILE A 1162 37.44 -1.40 -19.26
C ILE A 1162 36.07 -0.71 -19.18
N ALA A 1163 34.99 -1.42 -19.45
CA ALA A 1163 33.66 -0.83 -19.51
C ALA A 1163 32.73 -1.37 -18.42
N VAL A 1164 31.80 -0.53 -17.98
CA VAL A 1164 30.60 -0.95 -17.25
C VAL A 1164 29.49 -1.08 -18.26
N ASP A 1165 29.03 -2.30 -18.50
CA ASP A 1165 28.00 -2.64 -19.48
C ASP A 1165 26.60 -2.71 -18.88
N SER A 1166 25.60 -2.57 -19.75
CA SER A 1166 24.21 -2.81 -19.39
C SER A 1166 23.96 -4.31 -19.24
N PRO A 1167 23.35 -4.77 -18.15
CA PRO A 1167 23.03 -6.19 -17.97
C PRO A 1167 21.81 -6.64 -18.79
N MET A 1168 21.07 -5.70 -19.41
CA MET A 1168 19.86 -6.01 -20.17
C MET A 1168 19.48 -4.91 -21.18
N ASP A 1169 18.47 -5.18 -22.02
CA ASP A 1169 17.84 -4.13 -22.83
C ASP A 1169 17.12 -3.12 -21.93
N ALA A 1170 17.48 -1.83 -22.00
CA ALA A 1170 16.96 -0.75 -21.17
C ALA A 1170 17.14 0.64 -21.81
N ASN A 1171 16.50 1.67 -21.25
CA ASN A 1171 16.91 3.07 -21.40
C ASN A 1171 17.90 3.44 -20.29
N VAL A 1172 18.85 4.33 -20.53
CA VAL A 1172 19.65 4.93 -19.46
C VAL A 1172 18.84 6.07 -18.84
N TRP A 1173 18.48 5.99 -17.57
CA TRP A 1173 17.75 7.07 -16.89
C TRP A 1173 18.72 8.08 -16.26
N LYS A 1174 19.72 7.59 -15.52
CA LYS A 1174 20.76 8.40 -14.88
C LYS A 1174 22.11 7.75 -15.00
N VAL A 1175 23.15 8.56 -14.98
CA VAL A 1175 24.53 8.12 -14.81
C VAL A 1175 25.06 8.88 -13.60
N GLU A 1176 25.44 8.14 -12.55
CA GLU A 1176 25.78 8.64 -11.22
C GLU A 1176 27.28 8.97 -11.07
N VAL A 1177 28.05 8.76 -12.14
CA VAL A 1177 29.48 9.05 -12.22
C VAL A 1177 29.76 9.99 -13.39
N SER A 1178 30.83 10.78 -13.27
CA SER A 1178 31.29 11.74 -14.28
C SER A 1178 32.63 11.34 -14.87
N GLU A 1179 32.97 11.90 -16.05
CA GLU A 1179 34.30 11.76 -16.63
C GLU A 1179 35.38 12.28 -15.65
N GLY A 1180 36.40 11.47 -15.38
CA GLY A 1180 37.45 11.73 -14.39
C GLY A 1180 37.25 11.09 -13.01
N ASP A 1181 36.07 10.54 -12.71
CA ASP A 1181 35.83 9.85 -11.43
C ASP A 1181 36.58 8.52 -11.36
N VAL A 1182 37.08 8.15 -10.18
CA VAL A 1182 37.68 6.83 -9.93
C VAL A 1182 36.60 5.89 -9.40
N LEU A 1183 36.35 4.80 -10.12
CA LEU A 1183 35.34 3.80 -9.76
C LEU A 1183 35.81 2.91 -8.61
N LYS A 1184 34.88 2.57 -7.72
CA LYS A 1184 35.07 1.56 -6.66
C LYS A 1184 34.16 0.37 -6.89
N GLU A 1185 34.63 -0.84 -6.58
CA GLU A 1185 33.77 -2.05 -6.61
C GLU A 1185 32.46 -1.83 -5.83
N GLY A 1186 31.32 -2.17 -6.45
CA GLY A 1186 30.00 -2.06 -5.84
C GLY A 1186 29.43 -0.63 -5.77
N GLN A 1187 30.14 0.38 -6.29
CA GLN A 1187 29.60 1.74 -6.44
C GLN A 1187 28.46 1.77 -7.45
N LEU A 1188 27.39 2.52 -7.18
CA LEU A 1188 26.34 2.78 -8.17
C LEU A 1188 26.90 3.65 -9.30
N VAL A 1189 26.85 3.16 -10.53
CA VAL A 1189 27.43 3.81 -11.72
C VAL A 1189 26.34 4.47 -12.57
N ALA A 1190 25.23 3.77 -12.77
CA ALA A 1190 24.11 4.25 -13.56
C ALA A 1190 22.80 3.66 -13.05
N ILE A 1191 21.70 4.30 -13.42
CA ILE A 1191 20.34 3.79 -13.23
C ILE A 1191 19.71 3.69 -14.61
N LEU A 1192 19.28 2.51 -14.97
CA LEU A 1192 18.56 2.23 -16.21
C LEU A 1192 17.06 2.23 -15.96
N GLU A 1193 16.27 2.44 -17.01
CA GLU A 1193 14.84 2.22 -17.03
C GLU A 1193 14.52 1.08 -18.01
N ALA A 1194 14.09 -0.07 -17.50
CA ALA A 1194 13.54 -1.14 -18.33
C ALA A 1194 12.27 -1.67 -17.70
N MET A 1195 11.34 -2.18 -18.51
CA MET A 1195 10.07 -2.70 -18.00
C MET A 1195 9.27 -1.66 -17.17
N LYS A 1196 9.51 -0.37 -17.41
CA LYS A 1196 9.01 0.78 -16.62
C LYS A 1196 9.49 0.79 -15.15
N MET A 1197 10.67 0.25 -14.89
CA MET A 1197 11.32 0.18 -13.58
C MET A 1197 12.73 0.74 -13.65
N GLU A 1198 13.18 1.32 -12.54
CA GLU A 1198 14.57 1.73 -12.33
C GLU A 1198 15.45 0.51 -11.99
N ILE A 1199 16.59 0.38 -12.66
CA ILE A 1199 17.54 -0.73 -12.51
C ILE A 1199 18.92 -0.16 -12.25
N ASN A 1200 19.39 -0.34 -11.03
CA ASN A 1200 20.71 0.10 -10.60
C ASN A 1200 21.82 -0.77 -11.22
N VAL A 1201 22.78 -0.12 -11.88
CA VAL A 1201 23.99 -0.75 -12.40
C VAL A 1201 25.16 -0.38 -11.50
N TYR A 1202 25.77 -1.38 -10.89
CA TYR A 1202 26.91 -1.22 -9.99
C TYR A 1202 28.24 -1.52 -10.71
N ALA A 1203 29.30 -0.85 -10.28
CA ALA A 1203 30.66 -1.08 -10.75
C ALA A 1203 31.10 -2.51 -10.42
N PRO A 1204 31.48 -3.32 -11.42
CA PRO A 1204 31.96 -4.68 -11.18
C PRO A 1204 33.40 -4.67 -10.63
N PRO A 1205 33.90 -5.79 -10.08
CA PRO A 1205 35.23 -5.83 -9.45
C PRO A 1205 36.39 -5.43 -10.38
N GLU A 1206 36.24 -5.65 -11.69
CA GLU A 1206 37.30 -5.40 -12.68
C GLU A 1206 37.60 -3.92 -12.88
N VAL A 1207 36.63 -3.03 -12.63
CA VAL A 1207 36.77 -1.56 -12.76
C VAL A 1207 37.26 -0.88 -11.49
N ASP A 1208 37.53 -1.62 -10.40
CA ASP A 1208 38.04 -1.03 -9.17
C ASP A 1208 39.37 -0.30 -9.41
N GLY A 1209 39.41 0.97 -9.02
CA GLY A 1209 40.53 1.88 -9.25
C GLY A 1209 40.66 2.42 -10.68
N ALA A 1210 39.75 2.09 -11.60
CA ALA A 1210 39.75 2.64 -12.96
C ALA A 1210 39.15 4.06 -12.98
N THR A 1211 39.71 4.94 -13.80
CA THR A 1211 39.20 6.31 -14.00
C THR A 1211 38.22 6.34 -15.17
N VAL A 1212 37.03 6.90 -14.97
CA VAL A 1212 36.02 7.09 -16.02
C VAL A 1212 36.58 8.00 -17.11
N ARG A 1213 36.64 7.51 -18.34
CA ARG A 1213 37.11 8.25 -19.51
C ARG A 1213 35.97 8.91 -20.27
N ALA A 1214 34.85 8.21 -20.39
CA ALA A 1214 33.69 8.69 -21.11
C ALA A 1214 32.41 8.05 -20.59
N ILE A 1215 31.33 8.83 -20.64
CA ILE A 1215 29.97 8.29 -20.56
C ILE A 1215 29.56 7.88 -21.98
N ALA A 1216 29.53 6.57 -22.21
CA ALA A 1216 29.25 5.96 -23.51
C ALA A 1216 27.78 6.12 -23.91
N LYS A 1217 26.84 5.99 -22.95
CA LYS A 1217 25.40 6.17 -23.18
C LYS A 1217 24.85 7.17 -22.17
N LYS A 1218 24.35 8.30 -22.67
CA LYS A 1218 23.81 9.38 -21.81
C LYS A 1218 22.40 9.04 -21.33
N PRO A 1219 21.90 9.72 -20.27
CA PRO A 1219 20.48 9.72 -19.93
C PRO A 1219 19.59 9.96 -21.16
N GLY A 1220 18.60 9.10 -21.35
CA GLY A 1220 17.71 9.05 -22.51
C GLY A 1220 18.11 8.06 -23.61
N SER A 1221 19.34 7.53 -23.61
CA SER A 1221 19.81 6.58 -24.63
C SER A 1221 19.36 5.14 -24.35
N THR A 1222 19.02 4.37 -25.40
CA THR A 1222 18.74 2.93 -25.28
C THR A 1222 20.03 2.10 -25.30
N VAL A 1223 20.07 1.04 -24.49
CA VAL A 1223 21.16 0.07 -24.34
C VAL A 1223 20.63 -1.36 -24.44
N ALA A 1224 21.41 -2.24 -25.07
CA ALA A 1224 21.23 -3.70 -25.09
C ALA A 1224 22.12 -4.39 -24.03
N PRO A 1225 21.90 -5.67 -23.69
CA PRO A 1225 22.82 -6.40 -22.83
C PRO A 1225 24.24 -6.39 -23.44
N GLY A 1226 25.24 -6.01 -22.64
CA GLY A 1226 26.63 -5.86 -23.09
C GLY A 1226 26.96 -4.50 -23.73
N ASP A 1227 25.99 -3.62 -23.97
CA ASP A 1227 26.28 -2.25 -24.40
C ASP A 1227 26.96 -1.47 -23.28
N TYR A 1228 28.03 -0.75 -23.61
CA TYR A 1228 28.78 0.02 -22.62
C TYR A 1228 28.01 1.29 -22.21
N ILE A 1229 27.82 1.45 -20.90
CA ILE A 1229 27.23 2.65 -20.30
C ILE A 1229 28.34 3.63 -19.93
N VAL A 1230 29.39 3.12 -19.30
CA VAL A 1230 30.57 3.88 -18.88
C VAL A 1230 31.82 3.19 -19.40
N VAL A 1231 32.75 3.98 -19.92
CA VAL A 1231 34.05 3.51 -20.38
C VAL A 1231 35.12 4.10 -19.45
N ALA A 1232 35.96 3.25 -18.89
CA ALA A 1232 37.00 3.59 -17.93
C ALA A 1232 38.36 3.00 -18.35
N SER A 1233 39.45 3.52 -17.76
CA SER A 1233 40.79 2.97 -17.94
C SER A 1233 41.54 2.99 -16.61
N LYS A 1234 42.37 1.97 -16.35
CA LYS A 1234 43.31 1.98 -15.23
C LYS A 1234 44.53 2.84 -15.49
#